data_AF-A0AAU6I0B2-F1
#
_entry.id   AF-A0AAU6I0B2-F1
#
_cell.length_a   1.000
_cell.length_b   1.000
_cell.length_c   1.000
_cell.angle_alpha   90.00
_cell.angle_beta   90.00
_cell.angle_gamma   90.00
#
_symmetry.space_group_name_H-M   'P 1'
#
loop_
_entity.id
_entity.type
_entity.pdbx_description
1 polymer ?
#
loop_
_entity_poly.entity_id
_entity_poly.type
_entity_poly.pdbx_seq_one_letter_code
_entity_poly.pdbx_strand_id
1 'polypeptide(L)'
;MSTTAIAADQWVVLRGPISAETITRAATALAERRQLQCALDEGAGTLRLTDPVTSHVLVTVRWKGLPPQAPRTLGFQIPPPAAVDILIDPAPDSGGSQLAAELHDALSAHALPYTGSELDGIRAAMPLLERYSTEQPAFGNWALLFRDHYLEHSTGFVLAMERAGIPPEWIFALDKGDKTWNRDRVHATFTARGYRSDVLDNTAVNDPEAHRGELARVGADIDAFLDAAHAAGRRVLVVDDGGLLARGYGAVGAPRTVDAALELTVSGIKRIAAAGQLAIPVLNMARSQVKSRLGYREIADSCLRRLRALLPDRKIIGRQVLLLGYGTLGSRLAAQLRDLGCRVDIVDTDLPALIDAAEHGFTTYRTAAQALAATRPFLIIGTTGEVALTDTDLSVLPDGVLLAPFATRDFSALTENAVHRAGAVQLPGVGMRFGLPGEKSVTLLGNGRSMNLFEADSIPSQGYDAYRAATLIVATALCADPGRIPAGLHTAPADTAITDAGLWEAYYDLYAAPGSGTGQVSAFPAPRPAARGRLERAAIVGYGVAGRLHTEILTALGATPAVIDPKHQDLPASLRTFPHQVSELPPAVAAGIDLWSVCCPTAEHLDVLRAILRHNPAARVLMEKPACRGHEIDAFSRLLADHPAARMIVNDQYRHSTTLPAFTGLIAALEPGAPIDRVSVLFTKDRRPDSASGRFIDRDYGVLGYEWLHMLAVTRGILPAPAWEHYMALDPATTTTEPEYDPALFVAALTERADLPRPGAPGALRLELTSSILGPGQADDAAPAPRPPWRQGLRAADDRYRHVTVHAGRTRFTLHLEPVTAPGGWQLERNHHRLTAVRDGAVVHDEVLADSPLETSVRHAAAALFAEAAPPAPDLEPLRRIARLADVLRERAPDAFTAPDASRTSA
;
A
#
# COMPACT_ATOMS: atom_id res chain seq x y z
N MET A 1 -28.66 7.23 6.57
CA MET A 1 -27.81 7.35 5.36
C MET A 1 -28.64 7.95 4.25
N SER A 2 -28.14 9.01 3.59
CA SER A 2 -28.75 9.44 2.32
C SER A 2 -28.39 8.38 1.30
N THR A 3 -29.39 7.69 0.74
CA THR A 3 -29.23 6.97 -0.51
C THR A 3 -28.57 7.93 -1.48
N THR A 4 -27.41 7.56 -2.02
CA THR A 4 -26.84 8.32 -3.14
C THR A 4 -27.87 8.17 -4.24
N ALA A 5 -28.69 9.19 -4.47
CA ALA A 5 -29.65 9.18 -5.55
C ALA A 5 -28.83 9.10 -6.84
N ILE A 6 -28.70 7.90 -7.40
CA ILE A 6 -28.12 7.72 -8.73
C ILE A 6 -29.07 8.46 -9.65
N ALA A 7 -28.61 9.60 -10.18
CA ALA A 7 -29.38 10.37 -11.13
C ALA A 7 -29.79 9.45 -12.30
N ALA A 8 -30.98 9.67 -12.86
CA ALA A 8 -31.37 8.97 -14.07
C ALA A 8 -30.24 9.09 -15.12
N ASP A 9 -29.88 7.95 -15.72
CA ASP A 9 -28.88 7.84 -16.79
C ASP A 9 -27.40 7.98 -16.41
N GLN A 10 -27.03 7.90 -15.12
CA GLN A 10 -25.62 7.86 -14.70
C GLN A 10 -25.17 6.45 -14.29
N TRP A 11 -24.11 5.96 -14.95
CA TRP A 11 -23.39 4.77 -14.50
C TRP A 11 -22.62 5.07 -13.21
N VAL A 12 -22.48 4.06 -12.35
CA VAL A 12 -21.77 4.17 -11.08
C VAL A 12 -20.65 3.16 -11.00
N VAL A 13 -19.48 3.60 -10.53
CA VAL A 13 -18.34 2.72 -10.28
C VAL A 13 -18.18 2.49 -8.79
N LEU A 14 -18.16 1.23 -8.40
CA LEU A 14 -17.89 0.79 -7.04
C LEU A 14 -16.55 0.08 -6.99
N ARG A 15 -15.72 0.42 -6.00
CA ARG A 15 -14.41 -0.22 -5.79
C ARG A 15 -14.26 -0.76 -4.38
N GLY A 16 -14.05 -2.06 -4.24
CA GLY A 16 -13.75 -2.68 -2.95
C GLY A 16 -13.33 -4.14 -3.03
N PRO A 17 -13.01 -4.74 -1.88
CA PRO A 17 -12.52 -6.12 -1.77
C PRO A 17 -13.69 -7.12 -1.79
N ILE A 18 -14.36 -7.19 -2.93
CA ILE A 18 -15.53 -8.04 -3.16
C ILE A 18 -15.24 -9.05 -4.26
N SER A 19 -15.65 -10.31 -4.06
CA SER A 19 -15.42 -11.37 -5.05
C SER A 19 -16.44 -11.30 -6.19
N ALA A 20 -16.05 -11.79 -7.37
CA ALA A 20 -16.98 -11.97 -8.50
C ALA A 20 -18.23 -12.79 -8.09
N GLU A 21 -18.05 -13.82 -7.27
CA GLU A 21 -19.14 -14.62 -6.70
C GLU A 21 -20.12 -13.76 -5.86
N THR A 22 -19.60 -12.85 -5.04
CA THR A 22 -20.45 -11.96 -4.23
C THR A 22 -21.22 -10.98 -5.11
N ILE A 23 -20.60 -10.48 -6.19
CA ILE A 23 -21.28 -9.63 -7.17
C ILE A 23 -22.45 -10.39 -7.81
N THR A 24 -22.19 -11.60 -8.32
CA THR A 24 -23.20 -12.46 -8.92
C THR A 24 -24.32 -12.74 -7.93
N ARG A 25 -23.99 -13.16 -6.70
CA ARG A 25 -25.00 -13.49 -5.67
C ARG A 25 -25.88 -12.30 -5.32
N ALA A 26 -25.32 -11.10 -5.17
CA ALA A 26 -26.08 -9.89 -4.88
C ALA A 26 -27.04 -9.54 -6.03
N ALA A 27 -26.58 -9.65 -7.28
CA ALA A 27 -27.40 -9.41 -8.45
C ALA A 27 -28.51 -10.48 -8.63
N THR A 28 -28.19 -11.76 -8.41
CA THR A 28 -29.19 -12.85 -8.46
C THR A 28 -30.26 -12.69 -7.39
N ALA A 29 -29.88 -12.38 -6.15
CA ALA A 29 -30.85 -12.14 -5.08
C ALA A 29 -31.77 -10.94 -5.37
N LEU A 30 -31.23 -9.87 -5.97
CA LEU A 30 -32.04 -8.74 -6.41
C LEU A 30 -33.00 -9.15 -7.54
N ALA A 31 -32.51 -9.93 -8.52
CA ALA A 31 -33.31 -10.43 -9.63
C ALA A 31 -34.50 -11.26 -9.13
N GLU A 32 -34.27 -12.17 -8.17
CA GLU A 32 -35.33 -13.01 -7.58
C GLU A 32 -36.41 -12.16 -6.88
N ARG A 33 -36.01 -11.19 -6.05
CA ARG A 33 -36.95 -10.29 -5.36
C ARG A 33 -37.78 -9.44 -6.31
N ARG A 34 -37.20 -9.08 -7.47
CA ARG A 34 -37.82 -8.23 -8.48
C ARG A 34 -38.42 -9.01 -9.65
N GLN A 35 -38.40 -10.35 -9.59
CA GLN A 35 -38.89 -11.25 -10.63
C GLN A 35 -38.24 -10.99 -12.00
N LEU A 36 -36.93 -10.70 -12.02
CA LEU A 36 -36.13 -10.44 -13.21
C LEU A 36 -35.33 -11.68 -13.64
N GLN A 37 -34.93 -11.73 -14.92
CA GLN A 37 -33.94 -12.68 -15.40
C GLN A 37 -32.52 -12.17 -15.15
N CYS A 38 -31.63 -13.05 -14.68
CA CYS A 38 -30.23 -12.75 -14.43
C CYS A 38 -29.36 -13.64 -15.33
N ALA A 39 -28.61 -13.03 -16.25
CA ALA A 39 -27.72 -13.74 -17.16
C ALA A 39 -26.26 -13.36 -16.89
N LEU A 40 -25.41 -14.36 -16.63
CA LEU A 40 -23.98 -14.20 -16.35
C LEU A 40 -23.16 -14.65 -17.56
N ASP A 41 -22.19 -13.82 -17.96
CA ASP A 41 -21.13 -14.16 -18.90
C ASP A 41 -19.79 -14.20 -18.15
N GLU A 42 -19.44 -15.39 -17.66
CA GLU A 42 -18.25 -15.61 -16.81
C GLU A 42 -16.94 -15.30 -17.54
N GLY A 43 -16.88 -15.50 -18.86
CA GLY A 43 -15.69 -15.23 -19.66
C GLY A 43 -15.38 -13.74 -19.82
N ALA A 44 -16.37 -12.87 -19.65
CA ALA A 44 -16.27 -11.43 -19.86
C ALA A 44 -16.45 -10.60 -18.57
N GLY A 45 -16.70 -11.22 -17.41
CA GLY A 45 -16.96 -10.51 -16.15
C GLY A 45 -18.16 -9.58 -16.23
N THR A 46 -19.22 -10.01 -16.91
CA THR A 46 -20.42 -9.21 -17.19
C THR A 46 -21.69 -9.95 -16.78
N LEU A 47 -22.64 -9.24 -16.16
CA LEU A 47 -23.95 -9.74 -15.75
C LEU A 47 -25.05 -8.78 -16.22
N ARG A 48 -26.19 -9.30 -16.66
CA ARG A 48 -27.35 -8.50 -17.10
C ARG A 48 -28.61 -8.89 -16.33
N LEU A 49 -29.34 -7.87 -15.87
CA LEU A 49 -30.68 -7.99 -15.32
C LEU A 49 -31.69 -7.57 -16.39
N THR A 50 -32.61 -8.47 -16.73
CA THR A 50 -33.54 -8.32 -17.86
C THR A 50 -34.99 -8.51 -17.40
N ASP A 51 -35.91 -7.72 -17.94
CA ASP A 51 -37.33 -7.93 -17.75
C ASP A 51 -37.79 -9.19 -18.50
N PRO A 52 -38.44 -10.17 -17.83
CA PRO A 52 -38.79 -11.46 -18.46
C PRO A 52 -39.91 -11.36 -19.50
N VAL A 53 -40.68 -10.27 -19.53
CA VAL A 53 -41.82 -10.08 -20.44
C VAL A 53 -41.38 -9.36 -21.70
N THR A 54 -40.63 -8.27 -21.55
CA THR A 54 -40.17 -7.42 -22.67
C THR A 54 -38.81 -7.85 -23.21
N SER A 55 -38.05 -8.67 -22.49
CA SER A 55 -36.65 -9.02 -22.78
C SER A 55 -35.71 -7.80 -22.84
N HIS A 56 -36.13 -6.65 -22.32
CA HIS A 56 -35.30 -5.46 -22.23
C HIS A 56 -34.30 -5.57 -21.07
N VAL A 57 -33.03 -5.24 -21.33
CA VAL A 57 -32.00 -5.17 -20.29
C VAL A 57 -32.23 -3.90 -19.47
N LEU A 58 -32.38 -4.05 -18.15
CA LEU A 58 -32.63 -2.94 -17.23
C LEU A 58 -31.34 -2.44 -16.57
N VAL A 59 -30.43 -3.36 -16.24
CA VAL A 59 -29.12 -3.04 -15.62
C VAL A 59 -28.07 -3.99 -16.17
N THR A 60 -26.91 -3.45 -16.56
CA THR A 60 -25.70 -4.23 -16.86
C THR A 60 -24.66 -3.99 -15.77
N VAL A 61 -24.06 -5.06 -15.27
CA VAL A 61 -22.98 -5.03 -14.29
C VAL A 61 -21.72 -5.58 -14.95
N ARG A 62 -20.61 -4.85 -14.86
CA ARG A 62 -19.30 -5.31 -15.37
C ARG A 62 -18.28 -5.19 -14.26
N TRP A 63 -17.37 -6.13 -14.13
CA TRP A 63 -16.28 -5.99 -13.16
C TRP A 63 -14.93 -6.43 -13.71
N LYS A 64 -13.88 -5.85 -13.15
CA LYS A 64 -12.49 -6.18 -13.47
C LYS A 64 -11.68 -6.32 -12.17
N GLY A 65 -10.91 -7.40 -12.08
CA GLY A 65 -9.91 -7.55 -11.03
C GLY A 65 -8.86 -6.45 -11.11
N LEU A 66 -8.60 -5.79 -9.98
CA LEU A 66 -7.55 -4.81 -9.84
C LEU A 66 -6.30 -5.46 -9.26
N PRO A 67 -5.10 -4.98 -9.63
CA PRO A 67 -3.90 -5.35 -8.91
C PRO A 67 -4.02 -4.92 -7.43
N PRO A 68 -3.26 -5.57 -6.53
CA PRO A 68 -3.04 -5.12 -5.16
C PRO A 68 -3.03 -3.59 -5.02
N GLN A 69 -3.94 -3.04 -4.22
CA GLN A 69 -4.02 -1.60 -3.95
C GLN A 69 -3.31 -1.28 -2.64
N ALA A 70 -2.88 -0.02 -2.49
CA ALA A 70 -2.40 0.46 -1.19
C ALA A 70 -3.49 0.26 -0.11
N PRO A 71 -3.09 -0.12 1.12
CA PRO A 71 -4.05 -0.30 2.19
C PRO A 71 -4.85 0.98 2.38
N ARG A 72 -6.16 0.82 2.53
CA ARG A 72 -7.08 1.91 2.87
C ARG A 72 -7.17 2.12 4.39
N THR A 73 -6.19 1.60 5.12
CA THR A 73 -6.00 1.80 6.56
C THR A 73 -4.70 2.53 6.86
N LEU A 74 -4.52 3.02 8.09
CA LEU A 74 -3.29 3.65 8.57
C LEU A 74 -2.10 2.67 8.61
N GLY A 75 -2.36 1.39 8.90
CA GLY A 75 -1.35 0.34 8.95
C GLY A 75 -1.06 -0.30 7.59
N PHE A 76 0.17 -0.84 7.43
CA PHE A 76 0.53 -1.66 6.28
C PHE A 76 -0.19 -3.02 6.34
N GLN A 77 -0.83 -3.43 5.24
CA GLN A 77 -1.49 -4.73 5.12
C GLN A 77 -0.64 -5.64 4.24
N ILE A 78 -0.38 -6.87 4.69
CA ILE A 78 0.31 -7.89 3.90
C ILE A 78 -0.41 -9.23 4.07
N PRO A 79 -0.97 -9.83 2.99
CA PRO A 79 -1.13 -9.27 1.64
C PRO A 79 -2.30 -8.28 1.55
N PRO A 80 -2.24 -7.26 0.66
CA PRO A 80 -3.37 -6.35 0.42
C PRO A 80 -4.56 -7.12 -0.16
N PRO A 81 -5.80 -6.74 0.17
CA PRO A 81 -6.97 -7.47 -0.30
C PRO A 81 -7.13 -7.30 -1.82
N ALA A 82 -7.47 -8.40 -2.52
CA ALA A 82 -7.86 -8.33 -3.92
C ALA A 82 -9.07 -7.40 -4.05
N ALA A 83 -9.01 -6.44 -4.97
CA ALA A 83 -10.08 -5.48 -5.20
C ALA A 83 -10.63 -5.64 -6.61
N VAL A 84 -11.87 -5.22 -6.80
CA VAL A 84 -12.51 -5.14 -8.12
C VAL A 84 -13.05 -3.74 -8.35
N ASP A 85 -12.98 -3.29 -9.60
CA ASP A 85 -13.81 -2.19 -10.08
C ASP A 85 -15.10 -2.79 -10.65
N ILE A 86 -16.25 -2.29 -10.18
CA ILE A 86 -17.58 -2.72 -10.60
C ILE A 86 -18.28 -1.53 -11.23
N LEU A 87 -18.64 -1.64 -12.51
CA LEU A 87 -19.49 -0.69 -13.22
C LEU A 87 -20.94 -1.19 -13.16
N ILE A 88 -21.83 -0.39 -12.60
CA ILE A 88 -23.28 -0.58 -12.61
C ILE A 88 -23.85 0.42 -13.62
N ASP A 89 -24.44 -0.11 -14.69
CA ASP A 89 -24.84 0.62 -15.90
C ASP A 89 -26.36 0.45 -16.11
N PRO A 90 -27.20 1.40 -15.62
CA PRO A 90 -28.65 1.35 -15.81
C PRO A 90 -29.03 1.67 -17.26
N ALA A 91 -30.03 0.98 -17.79
CA ALA A 91 -30.59 1.32 -19.09
C ALA A 91 -31.42 2.63 -19.00
N PRO A 92 -31.32 3.52 -19.99
CA PRO A 92 -32.10 4.76 -20.01
C PRO A 92 -33.61 4.50 -19.98
N ASP A 93 -34.37 5.38 -19.31
CA ASP A 93 -35.85 5.48 -19.38
C ASP A 93 -36.68 4.20 -19.10
N SER A 94 -36.10 3.20 -18.42
CA SER A 94 -36.70 1.85 -18.27
C SER A 94 -36.85 1.37 -16.82
N GLY A 95 -36.76 2.27 -15.82
CA GLY A 95 -36.79 1.90 -14.40
C GLY A 95 -35.48 1.29 -13.88
N GLY A 96 -34.45 1.20 -14.73
CA GLY A 96 -33.12 0.68 -14.39
C GLY A 96 -32.40 1.46 -13.28
N SER A 97 -32.65 2.76 -13.14
CA SER A 97 -31.98 3.61 -12.14
C SER A 97 -32.28 3.21 -10.69
N GLN A 98 -33.52 2.81 -10.40
CA GLN A 98 -33.90 2.35 -9.07
C GLN A 98 -33.26 0.97 -8.75
N LEU A 99 -33.26 0.06 -9.72
CA LEU A 99 -32.59 -1.23 -9.61
C LEU A 99 -31.08 -1.09 -9.44
N ALA A 100 -30.45 -0.16 -10.18
CA ALA A 100 -29.03 0.16 -10.06
C ALA A 100 -28.70 0.72 -8.67
N ALA A 101 -29.57 1.55 -8.09
CA ALA A 101 -29.40 2.06 -6.72
C ALA A 101 -29.49 0.94 -5.68
N GLU A 102 -30.50 0.06 -5.77
CA GLU A 102 -30.63 -1.10 -4.88
C GLU A 102 -29.43 -2.06 -4.99
N LEU A 103 -28.94 -2.28 -6.20
CA LEU A 103 -27.76 -3.11 -6.42
C LEU A 103 -26.48 -2.44 -5.91
N HIS A 104 -26.34 -1.13 -6.12
CA HIS A 104 -25.24 -0.34 -5.58
C HIS A 104 -25.19 -0.44 -4.06
N ASP A 105 -26.33 -0.29 -3.38
CA ASP A 105 -26.42 -0.39 -1.92
C ASP A 105 -26.06 -1.81 -1.44
N ALA A 106 -26.58 -2.84 -2.10
CA ALA A 106 -26.28 -4.23 -1.78
C ALA A 106 -24.78 -4.57 -1.95
N LEU A 107 -24.15 -4.09 -3.02
CA LEU A 107 -22.73 -4.30 -3.27
C LEU A 107 -21.86 -3.46 -2.32
N SER A 108 -22.26 -2.22 -2.01
CA SER A 108 -21.57 -1.34 -1.07
C SER A 108 -21.52 -1.96 0.34
N ALA A 109 -22.61 -2.60 0.77
CA ALA A 109 -22.68 -3.30 2.04
C ALA A 109 -21.62 -4.41 2.18
N HIS A 110 -21.13 -4.97 1.07
CA HIS A 110 -20.07 -5.97 1.06
C HIS A 110 -18.68 -5.39 0.77
N ALA A 111 -18.61 -4.31 0.01
CA ALA A 111 -17.35 -3.75 -0.49
C ALA A 111 -16.77 -2.63 0.39
N LEU A 112 -17.56 -1.98 1.25
CA LEU A 112 -17.09 -0.94 2.16
C LEU A 112 -16.48 -1.45 3.47
N PRO A 113 -17.00 -2.52 4.13
CA PRO A 113 -16.44 -3.01 5.38
C PRO A 113 -14.94 -3.28 5.29
N TYR A 114 -14.27 -3.18 6.44
CA TYR A 114 -12.90 -3.66 6.56
C TYR A 114 -12.85 -5.18 6.36
N THR A 115 -11.90 -5.66 5.57
CA THR A 115 -11.65 -7.10 5.48
C THR A 115 -11.05 -7.64 6.78
N GLY A 116 -11.09 -8.96 6.97
CA GLY A 116 -10.49 -9.60 8.15
C GLY A 116 -9.02 -9.22 8.34
N SER A 117 -8.23 -9.11 7.26
CA SER A 117 -6.83 -8.69 7.32
C SER A 117 -6.65 -7.24 7.79
N GLU A 118 -7.55 -6.34 7.39
CA GLU A 118 -7.48 -4.94 7.84
C GLU A 118 -7.86 -4.84 9.32
N LEU A 119 -8.86 -5.61 9.77
CA LEU A 119 -9.25 -5.68 11.17
C LEU A 119 -8.13 -6.26 12.05
N ASP A 120 -7.43 -7.30 11.58
CA ASP A 120 -6.25 -7.84 12.23
C ASP A 120 -5.12 -6.79 12.31
N GLY A 121 -4.93 -6.00 11.25
CA GLY A 121 -3.97 -4.90 11.23
C GLY A 121 -4.30 -3.80 12.24
N ILE A 122 -5.57 -3.39 12.33
CA ILE A 122 -6.05 -2.44 13.34
C ILE A 122 -5.83 -2.99 14.75
N ARG A 123 -6.12 -4.29 14.99
CA ARG A 123 -5.87 -4.96 16.28
C ARG A 123 -4.38 -4.94 16.63
N ALA A 124 -3.51 -5.39 15.72
CA ALA A 124 -2.08 -5.48 15.94
C ALA A 124 -1.41 -4.11 16.15
N ALA A 125 -2.01 -3.04 15.62
CA ALA A 125 -1.59 -1.67 15.86
C ALA A 125 -2.01 -1.14 17.25
N MET A 126 -2.70 -1.94 18.07
CA MET A 126 -3.14 -1.55 19.42
C MET A 126 -2.81 -2.64 20.46
N PRO A 127 -1.52 -2.95 20.68
CA PRO A 127 -1.07 -4.07 21.52
C PRO A 127 -1.44 -3.92 23.01
N LEU A 128 -1.48 -2.71 23.57
CA LEU A 128 -1.93 -2.50 24.94
C LEU A 128 -3.42 -2.80 25.03
N LEU A 129 -4.23 -2.27 24.12
CA LEU A 129 -5.66 -2.58 24.08
C LEU A 129 -5.91 -4.07 23.90
N GLU A 130 -5.15 -4.73 23.01
CA GLU A 130 -5.22 -6.18 22.82
C GLU A 130 -4.95 -6.94 24.13
N ARG A 131 -3.87 -6.59 24.84
CA ARG A 131 -3.48 -7.16 26.14
C ARG A 131 -4.60 -7.12 27.18
N TYR A 132 -5.42 -6.06 27.20
CA TYR A 132 -6.51 -5.89 28.17
C TYR A 132 -7.89 -6.33 27.64
N SER A 133 -7.98 -6.82 26.40
CA SER A 133 -9.25 -7.21 25.74
C SER A 133 -9.63 -8.67 25.86
N THR A 134 -9.06 -9.39 26.82
CA THR A 134 -9.49 -10.75 27.17
C THR A 134 -10.91 -10.75 27.72
N GLU A 135 -11.63 -11.86 27.56
CA GLU A 135 -12.99 -12.02 28.08
C GLU A 135 -13.08 -11.67 29.57
N GLN A 136 -14.02 -10.79 29.92
CA GLN A 136 -14.25 -10.27 31.27
C GLN A 136 -15.65 -10.68 31.74
N PRO A 137 -15.77 -11.44 32.83
CA PRO A 137 -17.07 -11.76 33.43
C PRO A 137 -17.90 -10.51 33.75
N ALA A 138 -17.23 -9.39 34.02
CA ALA A 138 -17.85 -8.10 34.32
C ALA A 138 -18.81 -7.60 33.22
N PHE A 139 -18.63 -8.00 31.96
CA PHE A 139 -19.45 -7.54 30.84
C PHE A 139 -20.64 -8.45 30.51
N GLY A 140 -20.76 -9.64 31.13
CA GLY A 140 -21.74 -10.66 30.74
C GLY A 140 -23.20 -10.17 30.72
N ASN A 141 -23.55 -9.23 31.59
CA ASN A 141 -24.89 -8.62 31.69
C ASN A 141 -24.91 -7.14 31.27
N TRP A 142 -23.97 -6.71 30.44
CA TRP A 142 -23.92 -5.33 29.95
C TRP A 142 -24.18 -5.25 28.44
N ALA A 143 -24.66 -4.10 28.02
CA ALA A 143 -24.76 -3.62 26.66
C ALA A 143 -23.93 -2.34 26.53
N LEU A 144 -23.44 -2.04 25.33
CA LEU A 144 -22.60 -0.88 25.04
C LEU A 144 -23.35 0.11 24.13
N LEU A 145 -23.48 1.34 24.60
CA LEU A 145 -23.83 2.49 23.77
C LEU A 145 -22.60 3.38 23.60
N PHE A 146 -21.97 3.31 22.44
CA PHE A 146 -20.72 3.99 22.12
C PHE A 146 -20.99 5.18 21.20
N ARG A 147 -20.53 6.38 21.56
CA ARG A 147 -20.60 7.56 20.68
C ARG A 147 -19.24 8.22 20.58
N ASP A 148 -18.67 8.24 19.38
CA ASP A 148 -17.34 8.78 19.11
C ASP A 148 -17.16 9.07 17.61
N HIS A 149 -16.03 9.66 17.23
CA HIS A 149 -15.59 9.76 15.86
C HIS A 149 -15.30 8.37 15.27
N TYR A 150 -15.86 8.08 14.11
CA TYR A 150 -15.58 6.83 13.39
C TYR A 150 -14.18 6.87 12.76
N LEU A 151 -13.23 6.26 13.48
CA LEU A 151 -11.80 6.18 13.19
C LEU A 151 -11.32 4.75 13.46
N GLU A 152 -10.18 4.35 12.90
CA GLU A 152 -9.62 3.02 13.12
C GLU A 152 -9.41 2.66 14.60
N HIS A 153 -8.87 3.56 15.41
CA HIS A 153 -8.70 3.29 16.85
C HIS A 153 -10.04 3.17 17.59
N SER A 154 -11.12 3.75 17.06
CA SER A 154 -12.48 3.61 17.60
C SER A 154 -13.05 2.25 17.22
N THR A 155 -12.82 1.81 15.98
CA THR A 155 -13.10 0.43 15.54
C THR A 155 -12.36 -0.59 16.40
N GLY A 156 -11.06 -0.40 16.62
CA GLY A 156 -10.24 -1.27 17.48
C GLY A 156 -10.80 -1.36 18.90
N PHE A 157 -11.26 -0.24 19.47
CA PHE A 157 -11.90 -0.20 20.80
C PHE A 157 -13.24 -0.96 20.85
N VAL A 158 -14.15 -0.72 19.92
CA VAL A 158 -15.45 -1.43 19.92
C VAL A 158 -15.26 -2.94 19.73
N LEU A 159 -14.33 -3.34 18.86
CA LEU A 159 -13.94 -4.75 18.71
C LEU A 159 -13.31 -5.33 19.98
N ALA A 160 -12.60 -4.52 20.76
CA ALA A 160 -12.06 -4.93 22.05
C ALA A 160 -13.16 -5.13 23.10
N MET A 161 -14.20 -4.29 23.09
CA MET A 161 -15.38 -4.48 23.95
C MET A 161 -16.15 -5.77 23.59
N GLU A 162 -16.28 -6.08 22.29
CA GLU A 162 -16.85 -7.36 21.84
C GLU A 162 -16.01 -8.53 22.35
N ARG A 163 -14.68 -8.52 22.12
CA ARG A 163 -13.78 -9.58 22.61
C ARG A 163 -13.79 -9.73 24.13
N ALA A 164 -13.95 -8.62 24.85
CA ALA A 164 -14.04 -8.63 26.29
C ALA A 164 -15.37 -9.20 26.81
N GLY A 165 -16.37 -9.45 25.95
CA GLY A 165 -17.56 -10.23 26.30
C GLY A 165 -18.90 -9.52 26.12
N ILE A 166 -18.96 -8.33 25.49
CA ILE A 166 -20.24 -7.71 25.11
C ILE A 166 -20.70 -8.32 23.78
N PRO A 167 -21.86 -9.02 23.72
CA PRO A 167 -22.30 -9.63 22.47
C PRO A 167 -22.63 -8.60 21.39
N PRO A 168 -22.38 -8.89 20.10
CA PRO A 168 -22.59 -7.95 18.99
C PRO A 168 -23.96 -7.27 18.95
N GLU A 169 -25.04 -8.01 19.22
CA GLU A 169 -26.41 -7.49 19.20
C GLU A 169 -26.72 -6.47 20.31
N TRP A 170 -25.86 -6.42 21.33
CA TRP A 170 -25.91 -5.48 22.45
C TRP A 170 -24.87 -4.36 22.34
N ILE A 171 -24.44 -4.06 21.11
CA ILE A 171 -23.57 -2.93 20.80
C ILE A 171 -24.32 -1.96 19.88
N PHE A 172 -24.42 -0.70 20.29
CA PHE A 172 -24.89 0.40 19.47
C PHE A 172 -23.81 1.49 19.38
N ALA A 173 -23.24 1.67 18.20
CA ALA A 173 -22.25 2.71 17.92
C ALA A 173 -22.88 3.92 17.18
N LEU A 174 -22.53 5.13 17.59
CA LEU A 174 -23.03 6.38 17.02
C LEU A 174 -21.84 7.26 16.57
N ASP A 175 -21.78 7.59 15.28
CA ASP A 175 -20.78 8.52 14.76
C ASP A 175 -21.12 9.96 15.15
N LYS A 176 -20.09 10.75 15.45
CA LYS A 176 -20.21 12.16 15.82
C LYS A 176 -20.41 13.10 14.62
N GLY A 177 -20.36 12.56 13.39
CA GLY A 177 -20.64 13.26 12.14
C GLY A 177 -19.47 14.03 11.55
N ASP A 178 -18.26 13.91 12.11
CA ASP A 178 -17.05 14.48 11.49
C ASP A 178 -16.72 13.73 10.20
N LYS A 179 -16.22 14.46 9.20
CA LYS A 179 -15.91 13.89 7.88
C LYS A 179 -14.57 13.14 7.91
N THR A 180 -14.46 12.06 8.67
CA THR A 180 -13.23 11.25 8.74
C THR A 180 -12.98 10.49 7.43
N TRP A 181 -11.76 10.01 7.21
CA TRP A 181 -11.41 9.30 5.97
C TRP A 181 -12.27 8.03 5.79
N ASN A 182 -12.36 7.20 6.83
CA ASN A 182 -12.94 5.86 6.76
C ASN A 182 -14.33 5.73 7.41
N ARG A 183 -15.02 6.82 7.75
CA ARG A 183 -16.34 6.77 8.44
C ARG A 183 -17.33 5.77 7.87
N ASP A 184 -17.52 5.77 6.56
CA ASP A 184 -18.53 4.92 5.92
C ASP A 184 -18.11 3.44 5.96
N ARG A 185 -16.79 3.18 5.93
CA ARG A 185 -16.24 1.83 6.11
C ARG A 185 -16.40 1.35 7.53
N VAL A 186 -16.15 2.21 8.52
CA VAL A 186 -16.36 1.90 9.94
C VAL A 186 -17.82 1.56 10.21
N HIS A 187 -18.74 2.40 9.72
CA HIS A 187 -20.18 2.14 9.79
C HIS A 187 -20.56 0.80 9.15
N ALA A 188 -20.13 0.57 7.91
CA ALA A 188 -20.41 -0.67 7.19
C ALA A 188 -19.83 -1.89 7.92
N THR A 189 -18.64 -1.76 8.52
CA THR A 189 -18.01 -2.81 9.34
C THR A 189 -18.84 -3.13 10.57
N PHE A 190 -19.30 -2.11 11.32
CA PHE A 190 -20.14 -2.32 12.51
C PHE A 190 -21.45 -3.01 12.16
N THR A 191 -22.14 -2.55 11.11
CA THR A 191 -23.36 -3.19 10.62
C THR A 191 -23.10 -4.64 10.16
N ALA A 192 -22.00 -4.89 9.45
CA ALA A 192 -21.63 -6.25 8.99
C ALA A 192 -21.29 -7.21 10.14
N ARG A 193 -20.86 -6.69 11.30
CA ARG A 193 -20.65 -7.48 12.53
C ARG A 193 -21.93 -7.70 13.35
N GLY A 194 -23.05 -7.10 12.94
CA GLY A 194 -24.34 -7.22 13.63
C GLY A 194 -24.59 -6.17 14.71
N TYR A 195 -23.75 -5.13 14.79
CA TYR A 195 -23.99 -4.01 15.69
C TYR A 195 -25.07 -3.10 15.14
N ARG A 196 -25.74 -2.34 16.01
CA ARG A 196 -26.46 -1.13 15.57
C ARG A 196 -25.44 -0.03 15.30
N SER A 197 -25.57 0.68 14.20
CA SER A 197 -24.69 1.80 13.86
C SER A 197 -25.48 2.94 13.23
N ASP A 198 -25.26 4.18 13.67
CA ASP A 198 -25.93 5.36 13.13
C ASP A 198 -25.08 6.62 13.37
N VAL A 199 -25.60 7.80 13.01
CA VAL A 199 -24.96 9.11 13.20
C VAL A 199 -25.78 9.95 14.19
N LEU A 200 -25.12 10.48 15.20
CA LEU A 200 -25.64 11.55 16.07
C LEU A 200 -24.70 12.76 15.97
N ASP A 201 -24.87 13.53 14.89
CA ASP A 201 -23.96 14.63 14.53
C ASP A 201 -24.05 15.80 15.52
N ASN A 202 -22.90 16.36 15.89
CA ASN A 202 -22.84 17.62 16.63
C ASN A 202 -23.58 18.77 15.91
N THR A 203 -23.64 18.78 14.58
CA THR A 203 -24.38 19.80 13.84
C THR A 203 -25.86 19.78 14.23
N ALA A 204 -26.47 18.59 14.23
CA ALA A 204 -27.85 18.41 14.65
C ALA A 204 -28.07 18.78 16.12
N VAL A 205 -27.08 18.53 16.97
CA VAL A 205 -27.13 18.86 18.40
C VAL A 205 -26.98 20.36 18.66
N ASN A 206 -26.18 21.05 17.86
CA ASN A 206 -25.95 22.49 17.98
C ASN A 206 -27.09 23.31 17.38
N ASP A 207 -27.81 22.75 16.39
CA ASP A 207 -29.05 23.30 15.83
C ASP A 207 -30.19 22.26 15.84
N PRO A 208 -30.77 21.96 17.02
CA PRO A 208 -31.81 20.93 17.14
C PRO A 208 -33.09 21.25 16.38
N GLU A 209 -33.37 22.53 16.14
CA GLU A 209 -34.59 22.94 15.45
C GLU A 209 -34.52 22.60 13.97
N ALA A 210 -33.39 22.89 13.31
CA ALA A 210 -33.17 22.53 11.91
C ALA A 210 -33.07 21.02 11.69
N HIS A 211 -32.69 20.25 12.71
CA HIS A 211 -32.45 18.79 12.63
C HIS A 211 -33.44 17.95 13.44
N ARG A 212 -34.63 18.48 13.77
CA ARG A 212 -35.60 17.83 14.65
C ARG A 212 -35.96 16.39 14.24
N GLY A 213 -36.17 16.15 12.94
CA GLY A 213 -36.55 14.82 12.43
C GLY A 213 -35.44 13.78 12.59
N GLU A 214 -34.19 14.18 12.32
CA GLU A 214 -33.00 13.33 12.48
C GLU A 214 -32.81 12.95 13.95
N LEU A 215 -32.86 13.93 14.86
CA LEU A 215 -32.74 13.72 16.29
C LEU A 215 -33.85 12.84 16.86
N ALA A 216 -35.10 13.05 16.42
CA ALA A 216 -36.23 12.24 16.88
C ALA A 216 -36.09 10.77 16.47
N ARG A 217 -35.63 10.51 15.24
CA ARG A 217 -35.40 9.15 14.75
C ARG A 217 -34.29 8.45 15.53
N VAL A 218 -33.11 9.07 15.63
CA VAL A 218 -31.97 8.49 16.36
C VAL A 218 -32.30 8.31 17.84
N GLY A 219 -33.01 9.26 18.45
CA GLY A 219 -33.49 9.15 19.83
C GLY A 219 -34.42 7.96 20.02
N ALA A 220 -35.36 7.72 19.09
CA ALA A 220 -36.24 6.55 19.15
C ALA A 220 -35.45 5.23 19.03
N ASP A 221 -34.41 5.18 18.20
CA ASP A 221 -33.55 4.01 18.06
C ASP A 221 -32.73 3.73 19.32
N ILE A 222 -32.23 4.78 19.98
CA ILE A 222 -31.56 4.68 21.29
C ILE A 222 -32.54 4.19 22.34
N ASP A 223 -33.73 4.80 22.42
CA ASP A 223 -34.78 4.42 23.37
C ASP A 223 -35.16 2.93 23.22
N ALA A 224 -35.37 2.47 21.99
CA ALA A 224 -35.67 1.08 21.69
C ALA A 224 -34.50 0.13 22.05
N PHE A 225 -33.25 0.58 21.92
CA PHE A 225 -32.08 -0.18 22.35
C PHE A 225 -32.02 -0.32 23.88
N LEU A 226 -32.25 0.77 24.61
CA LEU A 226 -32.30 0.77 26.07
C LEU A 226 -33.41 -0.14 26.59
N ASP A 227 -34.63 0.03 26.06
CA ASP A 227 -35.81 -0.75 26.45
C ASP A 227 -35.56 -2.27 26.23
N ALA A 228 -34.96 -2.63 25.09
CA ALA A 228 -34.60 -4.02 24.79
C ALA A 228 -33.52 -4.58 25.72
N ALA A 229 -32.48 -3.79 26.02
CA ALA A 229 -31.38 -4.21 26.89
C ALA A 229 -31.89 -4.47 28.32
N HIS A 230 -32.66 -3.53 28.88
CA HIS A 230 -33.23 -3.66 30.21
C HIS A 230 -34.25 -4.79 30.29
N ALA A 231 -35.09 -4.99 29.27
CA ALA A 231 -36.01 -6.12 29.20
C ALA A 231 -35.28 -7.49 29.18
N ALA A 232 -34.10 -7.54 28.57
CA ALA A 232 -33.22 -8.70 28.59
C ALA A 232 -32.40 -8.85 29.89
N GLY A 233 -32.64 -7.99 30.90
CA GLY A 233 -31.94 -8.01 32.18
C GLY A 233 -30.51 -7.47 32.11
N ARG A 234 -30.16 -6.73 31.06
CA ARG A 234 -28.83 -6.14 30.87
C ARG A 234 -28.79 -4.68 31.31
N ARG A 235 -27.64 -4.24 31.82
CA ARG A 235 -27.33 -2.83 32.07
C ARG A 235 -26.71 -2.17 30.83
N VAL A 236 -26.77 -0.86 30.71
CA VAL A 236 -26.21 -0.12 29.58
C VAL A 236 -25.05 0.78 30.01
N LEU A 237 -23.86 0.48 29.48
CA LEU A 237 -22.67 1.31 29.61
C LEU A 237 -22.60 2.30 28.46
N VAL A 238 -22.42 3.58 28.78
CA VAL A 238 -22.15 4.62 27.79
C VAL A 238 -20.66 4.92 27.73
N VAL A 239 -20.10 5.00 26.53
CA VAL A 239 -18.79 5.60 26.28
C VAL A 239 -19.00 6.76 25.32
N ASP A 240 -18.87 7.98 25.80
CA ASP A 240 -19.34 9.19 25.12
C ASP A 240 -18.21 10.19 24.86
N ASP A 241 -18.07 10.61 23.61
CA ASP A 241 -17.27 11.74 23.19
C ASP A 241 -18.18 12.98 23.02
N GLY A 242 -18.31 13.76 24.10
CA GLY A 242 -19.09 14.99 24.10
C GLY A 242 -20.26 15.03 25.09
N GLY A 243 -20.49 14.00 25.88
CA GLY A 243 -21.35 14.03 27.06
C GLY A 243 -22.81 14.30 26.78
N LEU A 244 -23.31 13.91 25.60
CA LEU A 244 -24.71 14.08 25.23
C LEU A 244 -25.58 12.96 25.79
N LEU A 245 -25.12 11.72 25.66
CA LEU A 245 -25.83 10.54 26.11
C LEU A 245 -25.79 10.47 27.64
N ALA A 246 -24.62 10.70 28.22
CA ALA A 246 -24.46 10.74 29.68
C ALA A 246 -25.29 11.87 30.31
N ARG A 247 -25.34 13.06 29.69
CA ARG A 247 -26.19 14.17 30.15
C ARG A 247 -27.68 13.85 30.02
N GLY A 248 -28.11 13.31 28.88
CA GLY A 248 -29.53 13.11 28.59
C GLY A 248 -30.11 11.94 29.38
N TYR A 249 -29.54 10.75 29.18
CA TYR A 249 -30.02 9.50 29.75
C TYR A 249 -29.47 9.22 31.16
N GLY A 250 -28.43 9.94 31.60
CA GLY A 250 -27.90 9.82 32.96
C GLY A 250 -28.48 10.84 33.95
N ALA A 251 -29.36 11.74 33.52
CA ALA A 251 -29.96 12.76 34.38
C ALA A 251 -30.97 12.17 35.39
N VAL A 252 -31.09 12.83 36.54
CA VAL A 252 -32.13 12.50 37.52
C VAL A 252 -33.52 12.69 36.89
N GLY A 253 -34.34 11.64 36.92
CA GLY A 253 -35.70 11.66 36.37
C GLY A 253 -35.79 11.52 34.85
N ALA A 254 -34.70 11.13 34.17
CA ALA A 254 -34.76 10.80 32.75
C ALA A 254 -35.78 9.67 32.49
N PRO A 255 -36.61 9.76 31.44
CA PRO A 255 -37.68 8.79 31.19
C PRO A 255 -37.14 7.38 30.87
N ARG A 256 -35.94 7.33 30.29
CA ARG A 256 -35.12 6.13 30.11
C ARG A 256 -33.74 6.45 30.64
N THR A 257 -33.09 5.46 31.21
CA THR A 257 -31.81 5.67 31.87
C THR A 257 -30.75 4.77 31.27
N VAL A 258 -29.52 5.26 31.26
CA VAL A 258 -28.33 4.40 31.15
C VAL A 258 -27.87 4.08 32.57
N ASP A 259 -26.97 3.12 32.75
CA ASP A 259 -26.58 2.65 34.09
C ASP A 259 -25.23 3.21 34.56
N ALA A 260 -24.33 3.52 33.62
CA ALA A 260 -23.01 4.07 33.89
C ALA A 260 -22.44 4.74 32.63
N ALA A 261 -21.51 5.69 32.78
CA ALA A 261 -20.87 6.32 31.63
C ALA A 261 -19.38 6.63 31.80
N LEU A 262 -18.64 6.66 30.69
CA LEU A 262 -17.28 7.18 30.57
C LEU A 262 -17.31 8.37 29.61
N GLU A 263 -16.87 9.54 30.06
CA GLU A 263 -16.79 10.75 29.23
C GLU A 263 -15.35 11.00 28.75
N LEU A 264 -15.18 11.12 27.43
CA LEU A 264 -13.87 11.17 26.78
C LEU A 264 -13.33 12.60 26.54
N THR A 265 -14.16 13.65 26.64
CA THR A 265 -13.77 15.02 26.29
C THR A 265 -14.04 16.07 27.37
N VAL A 266 -13.19 17.09 27.43
CA VAL A 266 -13.37 18.22 28.36
C VAL A 266 -14.67 18.99 28.07
N SER A 267 -15.05 19.12 26.80
CA SER A 267 -16.31 19.76 26.42
C SER A 267 -17.52 18.97 26.89
N GLY A 268 -17.49 17.63 26.83
CA GLY A 268 -18.53 16.79 27.41
C GLY A 268 -18.59 16.88 28.94
N ILE A 269 -17.44 16.94 29.62
CA ILE A 269 -17.39 17.19 31.06
C ILE A 269 -18.05 18.52 31.43
N LYS A 270 -17.73 19.60 30.71
CA LYS A 270 -18.36 20.91 30.91
C LYS A 270 -19.87 20.83 30.70
N ARG A 271 -20.32 20.12 29.66
CA ARG A 271 -21.74 19.95 29.33
C ARG A 271 -22.50 19.16 30.39
N ILE A 272 -21.90 18.09 30.92
CA ILE A 272 -22.46 17.29 32.01
C ILE A 272 -22.55 18.13 33.29
N ALA A 273 -21.47 18.81 33.67
CA ALA A 273 -21.43 19.64 34.87
C ALA A 273 -22.45 20.79 34.83
N ALA A 274 -22.69 21.38 33.65
CA ALA A 274 -23.69 22.43 33.47
C ALA A 274 -25.14 21.92 33.54
N ALA A 275 -25.38 20.61 33.38
CA ALA A 275 -26.73 20.04 33.30
C ALA A 275 -27.34 19.67 34.66
N GLY A 276 -26.57 19.71 35.75
CA GLY A 276 -27.05 19.40 37.10
C GLY A 276 -26.62 18.01 37.61
N GLN A 277 -27.37 17.46 38.57
CA GLN A 277 -27.07 16.17 39.20
C GLN A 277 -27.34 14.99 38.26
N LEU A 278 -26.45 14.01 38.27
CA LEU A 278 -26.60 12.75 37.55
C LEU A 278 -27.11 11.65 38.49
N ALA A 279 -27.92 10.73 37.95
CA ALA A 279 -28.38 9.54 38.65
C ALA A 279 -27.40 8.36 38.55
N ILE A 280 -26.38 8.49 37.70
CA ILE A 280 -25.40 7.44 37.41
C ILE A 280 -23.96 7.88 37.73
N PRO A 281 -23.06 6.92 37.97
CA PRO A 281 -21.63 7.18 37.98
C PRO A 281 -21.13 7.52 36.57
N VAL A 282 -20.38 8.62 36.46
CA VAL A 282 -19.68 9.03 35.24
C VAL A 282 -18.19 9.17 35.51
N LEU A 283 -17.38 8.36 34.82
CA LEU A 283 -15.93 8.41 34.92
C LEU A 283 -15.33 9.35 33.88
N ASN A 284 -14.50 10.28 34.35
CA ASN A 284 -13.88 11.32 33.54
C ASN A 284 -12.56 10.82 32.93
N MET A 285 -12.63 10.30 31.70
CA MET A 285 -11.44 9.92 30.95
C MET A 285 -10.72 11.14 30.35
N ALA A 286 -11.45 12.23 30.09
CA ALA A 286 -10.89 13.45 29.50
C ALA A 286 -9.77 14.09 30.34
N ARG A 287 -9.88 14.02 31.67
CA ARG A 287 -8.88 14.56 32.61
C ARG A 287 -8.01 13.50 33.29
N SER A 288 -8.09 12.25 32.84
CA SER A 288 -7.22 11.18 33.32
C SER A 288 -5.74 11.50 33.06
N GLN A 289 -4.86 10.88 33.85
CA GLN A 289 -3.42 11.03 33.67
C GLN A 289 -2.94 10.49 32.33
N VAL A 290 -3.53 9.39 31.86
CA VAL A 290 -3.19 8.80 30.55
C VAL A 290 -3.49 9.75 29.39
N LYS A 291 -4.64 10.43 29.41
CA LYS A 291 -5.01 11.40 28.37
C LYS A 291 -4.09 12.63 28.39
N SER A 292 -3.83 13.18 29.57
CA SER A 292 -3.03 14.39 29.76
C SER A 292 -1.53 14.19 29.47
N ARG A 293 -0.96 13.06 29.90
CA ARG A 293 0.47 12.76 29.75
C ARG A 293 0.84 12.14 28.41
N LEU A 294 0.02 11.22 27.90
CA LEU A 294 0.29 10.50 26.66
C LEU A 294 -0.57 11.02 25.49
N GLY A 295 -1.90 11.07 25.68
CA GLY A 295 -2.84 11.34 24.58
C GLY A 295 -2.71 12.71 23.92
N TYR A 296 -2.59 13.80 24.68
CA TYR A 296 -2.56 15.15 24.08
C TYR A 296 -1.33 15.46 23.22
N ARG A 297 -0.22 14.73 23.40
CA ARG A 297 0.96 14.86 22.51
C ARG A 297 0.66 14.30 21.12
N GLU A 298 0.00 13.14 21.08
CA GLU A 298 -0.44 12.48 19.84
C GLU A 298 -1.57 13.26 19.14
N ILE A 299 -2.46 13.89 19.91
CA ILE A 299 -3.48 14.81 19.36
C ILE A 299 -2.82 16.03 18.71
N ALA A 300 -1.84 16.67 19.39
CA ALA A 300 -1.13 17.81 18.84
C ALA A 300 -0.34 17.44 17.58
N ASP A 301 0.34 16.29 17.59
CA ASP A 301 1.01 15.75 16.40
C ASP A 301 0.03 15.52 15.23
N SER A 302 -1.15 14.92 15.50
CA SER A 302 -2.16 14.71 14.45
C SER A 302 -2.66 16.03 13.86
N CYS A 303 -2.81 17.06 14.69
CA CYS A 303 -3.14 18.41 14.26
C CYS A 303 -2.07 18.97 13.31
N LEU A 304 -0.79 18.89 13.67
CA LEU A 304 0.31 19.38 12.85
C LEU A 304 0.47 18.58 11.54
N ARG A 305 0.40 17.25 11.60
CA ARG A 305 0.45 16.39 10.40
C ARG A 305 -0.67 16.72 9.44
N ARG A 306 -1.90 16.90 9.93
CA ARG A 306 -3.04 17.23 9.06
C ARG A 306 -2.94 18.63 8.48
N LEU A 307 -2.49 19.62 9.26
CA LEU A 307 -2.20 20.96 8.74
C LEU A 307 -1.21 20.93 7.57
N ARG A 308 -0.12 20.16 7.70
CA ARG A 308 0.88 20.00 6.63
C ARG A 308 0.31 19.29 5.41
N ALA A 309 -0.52 18.26 5.61
CA ALA A 309 -1.15 17.52 4.52
C ALA A 309 -2.15 18.37 3.72
N LEU A 310 -2.86 19.30 4.38
CA LEU A 310 -3.81 20.21 3.72
C LEU A 310 -3.14 21.37 3.00
N LEU A 311 -1.89 21.68 3.33
CA LEU A 311 -1.14 22.82 2.78
C LEU A 311 0.17 22.38 2.09
N PRO A 312 0.14 21.42 1.15
CA PRO A 312 1.37 20.85 0.57
C PRO A 312 2.14 21.84 -0.30
N ASP A 313 1.47 22.85 -0.85
CA ASP A 313 2.04 23.90 -1.71
C ASP A 313 2.51 25.14 -0.92
N ARG A 314 2.33 25.16 0.40
CA ARG A 314 2.64 26.34 1.23
C ARG A 314 3.92 26.17 2.01
N LYS A 315 4.81 27.17 1.90
CA LYS A 315 5.92 27.33 2.84
C LYS A 315 5.37 27.71 4.22
N ILE A 316 5.62 26.87 5.22
CA ILE A 316 5.23 27.10 6.64
C ILE A 316 6.46 27.51 7.47
N ILE A 317 7.60 26.83 7.27
CA ILE A 317 8.85 27.04 8.02
C ILE A 317 9.36 28.48 7.82
N GLY A 318 9.66 29.16 8.94
CA GLY A 318 10.14 30.55 9.01
C GLY A 318 9.04 31.60 8.97
N ARG A 319 7.76 31.22 8.77
CA ARG A 319 6.64 32.17 8.69
C ARG A 319 5.98 32.40 10.04
N GLN A 320 5.23 33.49 10.10
CA GLN A 320 4.45 33.88 11.26
C GLN A 320 3.12 33.14 11.33
N VAL A 321 2.87 32.46 12.44
CA VAL A 321 1.60 31.79 12.78
C VAL A 321 1.04 32.46 14.03
N LEU A 322 -0.26 32.73 14.04
CA LEU A 322 -0.98 33.19 15.23
C LEU A 322 -1.77 32.03 15.81
N LEU A 323 -1.59 31.72 17.09
CA LEU A 323 -2.29 30.64 17.77
C LEU A 323 -3.20 31.22 18.85
N LEU A 324 -4.50 30.91 18.74
CA LEU A 324 -5.56 31.35 19.63
C LEU A 324 -5.88 30.21 20.61
N GLY A 325 -5.61 30.43 21.89
CA GLY A 325 -5.71 29.47 22.99
C GLY A 325 -4.40 28.75 23.27
N TYR A 326 -3.85 28.88 24.47
CA TYR A 326 -2.63 28.23 24.93
C TYR A 326 -2.90 27.20 26.03
N GLY A 327 -4.06 26.53 25.94
CA GLY A 327 -4.42 25.43 26.84
C GLY A 327 -3.60 24.15 26.58
N THR A 328 -4.12 23.00 27.03
CA THR A 328 -3.43 21.70 26.93
C THR A 328 -3.01 21.35 25.49
N LEU A 329 -3.89 21.58 24.51
CA LEU A 329 -3.60 21.36 23.09
C LEU A 329 -2.72 22.48 22.52
N GLY A 330 -3.11 23.74 22.74
CA GLY A 330 -2.45 24.92 22.19
C GLY A 330 -0.96 25.01 22.56
N SER A 331 -0.60 24.78 23.82
CA SER A 331 0.79 24.78 24.29
C SER A 331 1.67 23.73 23.58
N ARG A 332 1.16 22.51 23.41
CA ARG A 332 1.88 21.42 22.70
C ARG A 332 2.04 21.72 21.21
N LEU A 333 0.98 22.22 20.58
CA LEU A 333 1.00 22.57 19.17
C LEU A 333 1.91 23.77 18.89
N ALA A 334 1.91 24.78 19.76
CA ALA A 334 2.81 25.92 19.70
C ALA A 334 4.28 25.50 19.78
N ALA A 335 4.61 24.58 20.70
CA ALA A 335 5.95 24.01 20.81
C ALA A 335 6.35 23.27 19.53
N GLN A 336 5.50 22.37 19.01
CA GLN A 336 5.79 21.62 17.78
C GLN A 336 5.95 22.54 16.54
N LEU A 337 5.14 23.60 16.43
CA LEU A 337 5.26 24.59 15.35
C LEU A 337 6.56 25.38 15.43
N ARG A 338 7.00 25.75 16.65
CA ARG A 338 8.29 26.40 16.87
C ARG A 338 9.45 25.47 16.55
N ASP A 339 9.38 24.20 16.94
CA ASP A 339 10.40 23.19 16.63
C ASP A 339 10.49 22.92 15.13
N LEU A 340 9.36 23.00 14.41
CA LEU A 340 9.31 22.98 12.95
C LEU A 340 9.96 24.23 12.31
N GLY A 341 10.21 25.28 13.09
CA GLY A 341 10.82 26.54 12.66
C GLY A 341 9.83 27.66 12.35
N CYS A 342 8.58 27.59 12.82
CA CYS A 342 7.63 28.69 12.71
C CYS A 342 7.90 29.76 13.78
N ARG A 343 7.56 31.01 13.47
CA ARG A 343 7.43 32.07 14.48
C ARG A 343 5.99 32.06 14.96
N VAL A 344 5.78 31.74 16.23
CA VAL A 344 4.45 31.53 16.81
C VAL A 344 4.15 32.63 17.80
N ASP A 345 3.06 33.35 17.54
CA ASP A 345 2.50 34.34 18.47
C ASP A 345 1.25 33.75 19.13
N ILE A 346 1.08 34.04 20.42
CA ILE A 346 0.03 33.44 21.25
C ILE A 346 -0.98 34.50 21.68
N VAL A 347 -2.27 34.15 21.58
CA VAL A 347 -3.37 34.90 22.18
C VAL A 347 -4.16 33.96 23.08
N ASP A 348 -4.42 34.39 24.30
CA ASP A 348 -5.30 33.71 25.25
C ASP A 348 -5.99 34.75 26.13
N THR A 349 -7.15 34.42 26.69
CA THR A 349 -7.86 35.24 27.66
C THR A 349 -7.46 34.91 29.10
N ASP A 350 -6.88 33.72 29.34
CA ASP A 350 -6.34 33.29 30.62
C ASP A 350 -4.94 33.86 30.84
N LEU A 351 -4.80 34.74 31.84
CA LEU A 351 -3.54 35.40 32.16
C LEU A 351 -2.42 34.42 32.56
N PRO A 352 -2.66 33.41 33.43
CA PRO A 352 -1.69 32.35 33.68
C PRO A 352 -1.19 31.66 32.40
N ALA A 353 -2.07 31.25 31.48
CA ALA A 353 -1.66 30.64 30.21
C ALA A 353 -0.81 31.59 29.34
N LEU A 354 -1.13 32.89 29.32
CA LEU A 354 -0.31 33.90 28.63
C LEU A 354 1.08 34.08 29.27
N ILE A 355 1.16 34.10 30.60
CA ILE A 355 2.43 34.20 31.32
C ILE A 355 3.28 32.96 31.03
N ASP A 356 2.69 31.77 31.10
CA ASP A 356 3.36 30.51 30.78
C ASP A 356 3.87 30.50 29.33
N ALA A 357 3.07 30.95 28.37
CA ALA A 357 3.52 31.11 26.98
C ALA A 357 4.72 32.06 26.84
N ALA A 358 4.69 33.19 27.55
CA ALA A 358 5.77 34.18 27.52
C ALA A 358 7.06 33.63 28.14
N GLU A 359 6.98 32.92 29.27
CA GLU A 359 8.12 32.26 29.91
C GLU A 359 8.72 31.14 29.04
N HIS A 360 7.88 30.46 28.26
CA HIS A 360 8.33 29.53 27.24
C HIS A 360 8.93 30.21 26.00
N GLY A 361 8.99 31.54 25.93
CA GLY A 361 9.66 32.29 24.87
C GLY A 361 8.77 32.65 23.67
N PHE A 362 7.45 32.60 23.80
CA PHE A 362 6.53 33.07 22.77
C PHE A 362 6.19 34.56 22.94
N THR A 363 5.94 35.26 21.83
CA THR A 363 5.34 36.60 21.87
C THR A 363 3.85 36.45 22.19
N THR A 364 3.35 37.21 23.16
CA THR A 364 1.98 37.04 23.65
C THR A 364 1.16 38.33 23.56
N TYR A 365 -0.15 38.18 23.33
CA TYR A 365 -1.10 39.29 23.25
C TYR A 365 -2.39 38.92 23.99
N ARG A 366 -3.11 39.93 24.50
CA ARG A 366 -4.39 39.70 25.20
C ARG A 366 -5.58 39.56 24.25
N THR A 367 -5.48 40.09 23.03
CA THR A 367 -6.54 40.03 22.02
C THR A 367 -5.99 39.74 20.63
N ALA A 368 -6.82 39.12 19.78
CA ALA A 368 -6.48 38.87 18.38
C ALA A 368 -6.19 40.18 17.63
N ALA A 369 -6.98 41.23 17.87
CA ALA A 369 -6.77 42.55 17.28
C ALA A 369 -5.38 43.15 17.60
N GLN A 370 -4.88 42.99 18.84
CA GLN A 370 -3.53 43.43 19.22
C GLN A 370 -2.46 42.66 18.44
N ALA A 371 -2.60 41.33 18.35
CA ALA A 371 -1.66 40.49 17.61
C ALA A 371 -1.64 40.81 16.12
N LEU A 372 -2.81 41.05 15.51
CA LEU A 372 -2.97 41.39 14.09
C LEU A 372 -2.53 42.82 13.76
N ALA A 373 -2.48 43.72 14.74
CA ALA A 373 -1.88 45.04 14.58
C ALA A 373 -0.33 44.97 14.57
N ALA A 374 0.24 44.05 15.36
CA ALA A 374 1.70 43.88 15.47
C ALA A 374 2.28 42.97 14.37
N THR A 375 1.49 42.02 13.87
CA THR A 375 1.96 41.01 12.91
C THR A 375 0.96 40.76 11.78
N ARG A 376 1.46 40.19 10.68
CA ARG A 376 0.62 39.71 9.57
C ARG A 376 0.79 38.19 9.42
N PRO A 377 0.06 37.38 10.20
CA PRO A 377 0.14 35.93 10.08
C PRO A 377 -0.46 35.47 8.75
N PHE A 378 0.11 34.42 8.18
CA PHE A 378 -0.50 33.75 7.02
C PHE A 378 -1.48 32.65 7.43
N LEU A 379 -1.36 32.21 8.69
CA LEU A 379 -2.12 31.13 9.29
C LEU A 379 -2.50 31.54 10.71
N ILE A 380 -3.79 31.39 11.03
CA ILE A 380 -4.34 31.54 12.36
C ILE A 380 -4.90 30.20 12.79
N ILE A 381 -4.47 29.71 13.95
CA ILE A 381 -4.84 28.40 14.49
C ILE A 381 -5.75 28.62 15.69
N GLY A 382 -6.89 27.93 15.73
CA GLY A 382 -7.78 27.91 16.89
C GLY A 382 -7.59 26.62 17.71
N THR A 383 -7.50 26.77 19.03
CA THR A 383 -7.51 25.63 19.97
C THR A 383 -8.31 25.93 21.25
N THR A 384 -9.24 26.90 21.18
CA THR A 384 -9.90 27.45 22.37
C THR A 384 -11.07 26.57 22.83
N GLY A 385 -11.74 25.89 21.89
CA GLY A 385 -12.99 25.16 22.16
C GLY A 385 -14.21 26.06 22.30
N GLU A 386 -14.05 27.37 22.14
CA GLU A 386 -15.07 28.40 22.15
C GLU A 386 -14.93 29.27 20.90
N VAL A 387 -15.67 30.38 20.80
CA VAL A 387 -15.53 31.32 19.67
C VAL A 387 -14.20 32.07 19.80
N ALA A 388 -13.24 31.76 18.94
CA ALA A 388 -11.88 32.31 18.97
C ALA A 388 -11.76 33.67 18.24
N LEU A 389 -12.61 33.92 17.24
CA LEU A 389 -12.73 35.20 16.55
C LEU A 389 -14.19 35.63 16.46
N THR A 390 -14.47 36.88 16.80
CA THR A 390 -15.81 37.49 16.67
C THR A 390 -15.98 38.14 15.29
N ASP A 391 -17.22 38.49 14.92
CA ASP A 391 -17.50 39.24 13.67
C ASP A 391 -16.70 40.55 13.56
N THR A 392 -16.39 41.17 14.71
CA THR A 392 -15.55 42.39 14.74
C THR A 392 -14.10 42.06 14.36
N ASP A 393 -13.57 40.95 14.85
CA ASP A 393 -12.20 40.50 14.55
C ASP A 393 -12.03 40.11 13.07
N LEU A 394 -13.10 39.62 12.42
CA LEU A 394 -13.04 39.24 11.00
C LEU A 394 -12.64 40.43 10.11
N SER A 395 -13.06 41.66 10.44
CA SER A 395 -12.75 42.86 9.65
C SER A 395 -11.26 43.20 9.57
N VAL A 396 -10.50 42.85 10.62
CA VAL A 396 -9.07 43.13 10.74
C VAL A 396 -8.18 42.00 10.23
N LEU A 397 -8.76 40.89 9.77
CA LEU A 397 -8.00 39.80 9.19
C LEU A 397 -7.23 40.24 7.92
N PRO A 398 -6.01 39.72 7.71
CA PRO A 398 -5.30 39.88 6.46
C PRO A 398 -6.06 39.21 5.32
N ASP A 399 -6.01 39.80 4.12
CA ASP A 399 -6.56 39.14 2.95
C ASP A 399 -5.81 37.82 2.66
N GLY A 400 -6.57 36.78 2.30
CA GLY A 400 -6.06 35.45 1.98
C GLY A 400 -5.55 34.65 3.18
N VAL A 401 -5.79 35.09 4.43
CA VAL A 401 -5.34 34.34 5.62
C VAL A 401 -6.03 32.97 5.71
N LEU A 402 -5.26 31.98 6.17
CA LEU A 402 -5.76 30.63 6.43
C LEU A 402 -6.20 30.52 7.89
N LEU A 403 -7.37 29.93 8.13
CA LEU A 403 -7.90 29.65 9.46
C LEU A 403 -7.95 28.12 9.68
N ALA A 404 -7.27 27.63 10.71
CA ALA A 404 -7.15 26.20 11.03
C ALA A 404 -7.79 25.89 12.40
N PRO A 405 -9.07 25.45 12.42
CA PRO A 405 -9.76 25.09 13.65
C PRO A 405 -9.31 23.71 14.15
N PHE A 406 -8.92 23.60 15.42
CA PHE A 406 -8.73 22.29 16.09
C PHE A 406 -9.74 22.05 17.21
N ALA A 407 -10.72 22.94 17.35
CA ALA A 407 -11.96 22.70 18.06
C ALA A 407 -13.16 23.26 17.27
N THR A 408 -14.30 22.61 17.42
CA THR A 408 -15.51 22.85 16.60
C THR A 408 -16.03 24.30 16.63
N ARG A 409 -15.74 25.07 17.67
CA ARG A 409 -16.28 26.44 17.84
C ARG A 409 -15.31 27.56 17.46
N ASP A 410 -14.03 27.25 17.20
CA ASP A 410 -12.98 28.27 17.09
C ASP A 410 -13.33 29.39 16.10
N PHE A 411 -13.87 29.05 14.93
CA PHE A 411 -14.22 30.01 13.88
C PHE A 411 -15.71 29.96 13.53
N SER A 412 -16.57 29.65 14.50
CA SER A 412 -18.01 29.47 14.25
C SER A 412 -18.71 30.73 13.74
N ALA A 413 -18.16 31.92 14.00
CA ALA A 413 -18.62 33.20 13.44
C ALA A 413 -18.75 33.16 11.90
N LEU A 414 -17.91 32.40 11.19
CA LEU A 414 -18.01 32.24 9.74
C LEU A 414 -19.09 31.22 9.32
N THR A 415 -19.25 30.13 10.07
CA THR A 415 -20.09 28.99 9.68
C THR A 415 -21.54 29.07 10.18
N GLU A 416 -21.77 29.79 11.28
CA GLU A 416 -23.09 29.97 11.92
C GLU A 416 -23.76 31.28 11.44
N ASN A 417 -23.00 32.26 10.98
CA ASN A 417 -23.56 33.50 10.42
C ASN A 417 -24.04 33.28 8.98
N ALA A 418 -25.36 33.40 8.78
CA ALA A 418 -26.00 33.19 7.48
C ALA A 418 -25.47 34.10 6.36
N VAL A 419 -25.04 35.32 6.68
CA VAL A 419 -24.51 36.28 5.69
C VAL A 419 -23.18 35.78 5.12
N HIS A 420 -22.27 35.34 5.98
CA HIS A 420 -20.99 34.78 5.55
C HIS A 420 -21.19 33.46 4.80
N ARG A 421 -22.11 32.61 5.28
CA ARG A 421 -22.40 31.31 4.68
C ARG A 421 -23.01 31.40 3.28
N ALA A 422 -23.87 32.39 3.02
CA ALA A 422 -24.53 32.57 1.72
C ALA A 422 -23.56 32.80 0.56
N GLY A 423 -22.38 33.39 0.84
CA GLY A 423 -21.32 33.63 -0.15
C GLY A 423 -20.14 32.66 -0.08
N ALA A 424 -20.23 31.61 0.74
CA ALA A 424 -19.12 30.70 0.96
C ALA A 424 -18.93 29.72 -0.21
N VAL A 425 -17.69 29.51 -0.63
CA VAL A 425 -17.33 28.60 -1.73
C VAL A 425 -16.63 27.38 -1.17
N GLN A 426 -17.15 26.19 -1.47
CA GLN A 426 -16.49 24.94 -1.10
C GLN A 426 -15.19 24.78 -1.91
N LEU A 427 -14.10 24.48 -1.22
CA LEU A 427 -12.83 24.08 -1.80
C LEU A 427 -12.63 22.57 -1.56
N PRO A 428 -12.85 21.72 -2.58
CA PRO A 428 -12.72 20.27 -2.45
C PRO A 428 -11.37 19.87 -1.83
N GLY A 429 -11.40 18.98 -0.83
CA GLY A 429 -10.22 18.48 -0.14
C GLY A 429 -9.51 19.48 0.80
N VAL A 430 -9.99 20.73 0.91
CA VAL A 430 -9.32 21.78 1.70
C VAL A 430 -10.23 22.35 2.79
N GLY A 431 -11.41 22.85 2.42
CA GLY A 431 -12.25 23.61 3.35
C GLY A 431 -13.25 24.52 2.64
N MET A 432 -13.51 25.69 3.20
CA MET A 432 -14.42 26.70 2.64
C MET A 432 -13.73 28.06 2.54
N ARG A 433 -14.00 28.80 1.47
CA ARG A 433 -13.60 30.20 1.32
C ARG A 433 -14.77 31.11 1.61
N PHE A 434 -14.54 32.11 2.45
CA PHE A 434 -15.53 33.12 2.82
C PHE A 434 -15.09 34.50 2.33
N GLY A 435 -16.05 35.28 1.81
CA GLY A 435 -15.87 36.70 1.55
C GLY A 435 -15.99 37.50 2.85
N LEU A 436 -15.14 38.51 2.99
CA LEU A 436 -15.15 39.48 4.09
C LEU A 436 -15.44 40.89 3.57
N PRO A 437 -15.82 41.85 4.46
CA PRO A 437 -15.96 43.25 4.07
C PRO A 437 -14.69 43.82 3.40
N GLY A 438 -14.88 44.63 2.35
CA GLY A 438 -13.78 45.32 1.66
C GLY A 438 -13.00 44.47 0.65
N GLU A 439 -13.68 43.57 -0.08
CA GLU A 439 -13.13 42.69 -1.13
C GLU A 439 -12.06 41.68 -0.66
N LYS A 440 -11.92 41.49 0.66
CA LYS A 440 -11.03 40.48 1.24
C LYS A 440 -11.66 39.09 1.25
N SER A 441 -10.83 38.06 1.33
CA SER A 441 -11.28 36.67 1.51
C SER A 441 -10.45 35.93 2.55
N VAL A 442 -11.05 34.91 3.17
CA VAL A 442 -10.36 33.98 4.09
C VAL A 442 -10.68 32.54 3.73
N THR A 443 -9.74 31.64 4.01
CA THR A 443 -9.95 30.20 3.79
C THR A 443 -9.97 29.48 5.13
N LEU A 444 -11.13 28.92 5.47
CA LEU A 444 -11.34 28.11 6.65
C LEU A 444 -11.10 26.64 6.31
N LEU A 445 -10.02 26.07 6.84
CA LEU A 445 -9.64 24.69 6.60
C LEU A 445 -10.59 23.72 7.32
N GLY A 446 -10.82 22.55 6.72
CA GLY A 446 -11.63 21.49 7.33
C GLY A 446 -13.11 21.83 7.55
N ASN A 447 -13.65 22.79 6.80
CA ASN A 447 -15.04 23.25 6.86
C ASN A 447 -15.48 23.79 8.24
N GLY A 448 -14.54 24.26 9.07
CA GLY A 448 -14.86 24.84 10.38
C GLY A 448 -15.00 23.84 11.53
N ARG A 449 -14.90 22.54 11.27
CA ARG A 449 -14.86 21.49 12.31
C ARG A 449 -13.41 21.19 12.71
N SER A 450 -13.21 20.27 13.65
CA SER A 450 -11.86 19.90 14.10
C SER A 450 -11.02 19.36 12.94
N MET A 451 -10.08 20.18 12.45
CA MET A 451 -9.40 19.96 11.18
C MET A 451 -8.57 18.67 11.16
N ASN A 452 -8.06 18.23 12.31
CA ASN A 452 -7.28 16.98 12.41
C ASN A 452 -8.09 15.74 12.00
N LEU A 453 -9.42 15.79 12.05
CA LEU A 453 -10.35 14.72 11.65
C LEU A 453 -10.84 14.85 10.20
N PHE A 454 -10.70 16.04 9.60
CA PHE A 454 -11.26 16.30 8.28
C PHE A 454 -10.53 15.47 7.23
N GLU A 455 -11.24 14.55 6.56
CA GLU A 455 -10.76 13.59 5.56
C GLU A 455 -9.45 12.90 5.98
N ALA A 456 -9.36 12.52 7.25
CA ALA A 456 -8.22 11.83 7.85
C ALA A 456 -8.69 10.87 8.94
N ASP A 457 -7.89 9.83 9.22
CA ASP A 457 -8.03 8.99 10.43
C ASP A 457 -7.33 9.60 11.67
N SER A 458 -6.85 10.84 11.56
CA SER A 458 -6.30 11.66 12.66
C SER A 458 -5.15 11.00 13.43
N ILE A 459 -5.41 10.49 14.63
CA ILE A 459 -4.41 9.98 15.57
C ILE A 459 -4.07 8.54 15.17
N PRO A 460 -2.78 8.17 15.05
CA PRO A 460 -2.41 6.80 14.72
C PRO A 460 -2.90 5.83 15.80
N SER A 461 -3.33 4.63 15.41
CA SER A 461 -3.85 3.63 16.35
C SER A 461 -2.87 3.31 17.48
N GLN A 462 -1.56 3.18 17.17
CA GLN A 462 -0.51 3.00 18.19
C GLN A 462 -0.35 4.21 19.13
N GLY A 463 -0.48 5.44 18.61
CA GLY A 463 -0.42 6.65 19.42
C GLY A 463 -1.60 6.77 20.41
N TYR A 464 -2.76 6.23 20.03
CA TYR A 464 -3.97 6.29 20.87
C TYR A 464 -4.27 5.01 21.66
N ASP A 465 -3.45 3.96 21.47
CA ASP A 465 -3.59 2.63 22.04
C ASP A 465 -3.74 2.65 23.57
N ALA A 466 -2.79 3.29 24.27
CA ALA A 466 -2.79 3.38 25.73
C ALA A 466 -4.08 4.05 26.27
N TYR A 467 -4.61 5.05 25.57
CA TYR A 467 -5.84 5.72 26.00
C TYR A 467 -7.08 4.82 25.82
N ARG A 468 -7.15 4.06 24.72
CA ARG A 468 -8.23 3.08 24.51
C ARG A 468 -8.12 1.89 25.46
N ALA A 469 -6.92 1.39 25.72
CA ALA A 469 -6.66 0.36 26.72
C ALA A 469 -7.11 0.82 28.12
N ALA A 470 -6.75 2.05 28.51
CA ALA A 470 -7.22 2.66 29.74
C ALA A 470 -8.75 2.78 29.80
N THR A 471 -9.39 3.14 28.69
CA THR A 471 -10.85 3.27 28.62
C THR A 471 -11.53 1.91 28.83
N LEU A 472 -10.97 0.84 28.26
CA LEU A 472 -11.45 -0.53 28.46
C LEU A 472 -11.25 -0.98 29.92
N ILE A 473 -10.06 -0.76 30.50
CA ILE A 473 -9.77 -1.08 31.92
C ILE A 473 -10.78 -0.40 32.84
N VAL A 474 -11.02 0.89 32.62
CA VAL A 474 -11.95 1.69 33.42
C VAL A 474 -13.39 1.21 33.24
N ALA A 475 -13.79 0.85 32.02
CA ALA A 475 -15.09 0.25 31.75
C ALA A 475 -15.24 -1.09 32.50
N THR A 476 -14.24 -1.97 32.45
CA THR A 476 -14.24 -3.25 33.16
C THR A 476 -14.37 -3.04 34.68
N ALA A 477 -13.58 -2.13 35.26
CA ALA A 477 -13.64 -1.84 36.70
C ALA A 477 -15.00 -1.29 37.13
N LEU A 478 -15.59 -0.39 36.32
CA LEU A 478 -16.92 0.18 36.59
C LEU A 478 -18.03 -0.86 36.44
N CYS A 479 -17.98 -1.72 35.43
CA CYS A 479 -18.99 -2.76 35.20
C CYS A 479 -18.93 -3.91 36.21
N ALA A 480 -17.75 -4.19 36.77
CA ALA A 480 -17.56 -5.21 37.80
C ALA A 480 -18.21 -4.84 39.13
N ASP A 481 -18.17 -3.56 39.50
CA ASP A 481 -18.77 -3.06 40.75
C ASP A 481 -19.34 -1.64 40.58
N PRO A 482 -20.47 -1.50 39.86
CA PRO A 482 -21.05 -0.19 39.57
C PRO A 482 -21.60 0.50 40.82
N GLY A 483 -21.84 -0.24 41.91
CA GLY A 483 -22.30 0.31 43.18
C GLY A 483 -21.20 0.95 44.02
N ARG A 484 -19.93 0.69 43.71
CA ARG A 484 -18.77 1.24 44.44
C ARG A 484 -18.55 2.73 44.17
N ILE A 485 -18.91 3.20 42.98
CA ILE A 485 -18.74 4.60 42.59
C ILE A 485 -20.11 5.27 42.73
N PRO A 486 -20.23 6.32 43.55
CA PRO A 486 -21.51 7.02 43.70
C PRO A 486 -21.91 7.72 42.40
N ALA A 487 -23.17 8.13 42.32
CA ALA A 487 -23.64 8.92 41.20
C ALA A 487 -22.92 10.28 41.13
N GLY A 488 -22.64 10.75 39.92
CA GLY A 488 -21.91 11.98 39.67
C GLY A 488 -20.62 11.77 38.88
N LEU A 489 -19.83 12.84 38.77
CA LEU A 489 -18.62 12.86 37.96
C LEU A 489 -17.37 12.57 38.80
N HIS A 490 -16.57 11.57 38.39
CA HIS A 490 -15.40 11.14 39.14
C HIS A 490 -14.17 10.96 38.24
N THR A 491 -13.00 11.42 38.69
CA THR A 491 -11.72 11.25 37.96
C THR A 491 -10.79 10.28 38.69
N ALA A 492 -10.63 10.42 40.01
CA ALA A 492 -9.71 9.59 40.79
C ALA A 492 -9.94 8.07 40.65
N PRO A 493 -11.19 7.55 40.67
CA PRO A 493 -11.42 6.11 40.47
C PRO A 493 -10.93 5.58 39.12
N ALA A 494 -10.96 6.41 38.07
CA ALA A 494 -10.46 6.02 36.75
C ALA A 494 -8.92 5.88 36.77
N ASP A 495 -8.21 6.86 37.33
CA ASP A 495 -6.74 6.80 37.44
C ASP A 495 -6.28 5.67 38.37
N THR A 496 -7.03 5.39 39.46
CA THR A 496 -6.78 4.23 40.32
C THR A 496 -6.93 2.93 39.55
N ALA A 497 -8.03 2.72 38.83
CA ALA A 497 -8.23 1.51 38.03
C ALA A 497 -7.14 1.30 36.98
N ILE A 498 -6.70 2.38 36.32
CA ILE A 498 -5.60 2.34 35.34
C ILE A 498 -4.28 1.92 35.98
N THR A 499 -3.99 2.46 37.17
CA THR A 499 -2.75 2.17 37.92
C THR A 499 -2.77 0.73 38.43
N ASP A 500 -3.88 0.30 39.04
CA ASP A 500 -4.04 -1.04 39.60
C ASP A 500 -3.96 -2.13 38.50
N ALA A 501 -4.36 -1.81 37.27
CA ALA A 501 -4.24 -2.69 36.10
C ALA A 501 -2.82 -2.77 35.52
N GLY A 502 -1.86 -1.99 36.03
CA GLY A 502 -0.47 -2.00 35.58
C GLY A 502 -0.25 -1.45 34.17
N LEU A 503 -1.11 -0.52 33.71
CA LEU A 503 -1.01 0.03 32.35
C LEU A 503 0.27 0.85 32.14
N TRP A 504 0.74 1.54 33.18
CA TRP A 504 1.94 2.38 33.09
C TRP A 504 3.20 1.54 32.90
N GLU A 505 3.31 0.45 33.64
CA GLU A 505 4.36 -0.55 33.49
C GLU A 505 4.30 -1.19 32.11
N ALA A 506 3.11 -1.62 31.67
CA ALA A 506 2.92 -2.18 30.33
C ALA A 506 3.32 -1.20 29.22
N TYR A 507 2.96 0.08 29.35
CA TYR A 507 3.36 1.13 28.40
C TYR A 507 4.88 1.36 28.43
N TYR A 508 5.48 1.44 29.61
CA TYR A 508 6.91 1.65 29.76
C TYR A 508 7.71 0.50 29.17
N ASP A 509 7.35 -0.75 29.48
CA ASP A 509 8.00 -1.94 28.96
C ASP A 509 7.89 -2.07 27.44
N LEU A 510 6.78 -1.58 26.87
CA LEU A 510 6.56 -1.62 25.42
C LEU A 510 7.28 -0.49 24.67
N TYR A 511 7.25 0.74 25.18
CA TYR A 511 7.66 1.94 24.43
C TYR A 511 8.86 2.71 25.00
N ALA A 512 9.26 2.50 26.26
CA ALA A 512 10.22 3.38 26.94
C ALA A 512 11.41 2.70 27.64
N ALA A 513 11.33 1.42 27.99
CA ALA A 513 12.43 0.73 28.66
C ALA A 513 13.70 0.60 27.78
N PRO A 514 14.92 0.66 28.32
CA PRO A 514 16.12 0.36 27.54
C PRO A 514 16.09 -1.08 27.02
N GLY A 515 16.05 -1.27 25.70
CA GLY A 515 15.79 -2.59 25.07
C GLY A 515 14.31 -2.93 24.87
N SER A 516 13.37 -2.05 25.27
CA SER A 516 11.99 -2.09 24.78
C SER A 516 12.00 -1.79 23.29
N GLY A 517 11.82 -2.85 22.53
CA GLY A 517 12.11 -2.97 21.12
C GLY A 517 12.44 -4.42 20.75
N THR A 518 12.79 -5.25 21.75
CA THR A 518 13.07 -6.69 21.57
C THR A 518 12.14 -7.64 22.33
N GLY A 519 11.02 -7.17 22.91
CA GLY A 519 10.12 -8.01 23.70
C GLY A 519 8.66 -7.61 23.63
N GLN A 520 7.86 -8.42 22.93
CA GLN A 520 6.40 -8.54 22.99
C GLN A 520 5.52 -7.33 22.60
N VAL A 521 5.24 -7.25 21.29
CA VAL A 521 3.83 -7.44 20.87
C VAL A 521 3.62 -8.95 20.76
N SER A 522 2.95 -9.54 21.75
CA SER A 522 2.37 -10.89 21.72
C SER A 522 0.95 -10.72 21.14
N ALA A 523 0.42 -11.49 20.20
CA ALA A 523 0.87 -12.66 19.46
C ALA A 523 0.07 -12.72 18.14
N PHE A 524 0.76 -12.72 17.00
CA PHE A 524 0.32 -13.66 15.95
C PHE A 524 0.48 -15.06 16.54
N PRO A 525 -0.43 -16.01 16.26
CA PRO A 525 -0.51 -17.29 16.97
C PRO A 525 0.87 -17.94 17.06
N ALA A 526 1.14 -18.57 18.21
CA ALA A 526 2.43 -19.16 18.58
C ALA A 526 3.16 -19.78 17.38
N PRO A 527 4.51 -19.67 17.31
CA PRO A 527 5.28 -20.19 16.20
C PRO A 527 4.93 -21.66 16.01
N ARG A 528 4.36 -21.98 14.84
CA ARG A 528 4.35 -23.37 14.40
C ARG A 528 5.80 -23.82 14.40
N PRO A 529 6.14 -24.98 15.00
CA PRO A 529 7.45 -25.58 14.78
C PRO A 529 7.67 -25.61 13.27
N ALA A 530 8.84 -25.14 12.85
CA ALA A 530 9.21 -24.91 11.45
C ALA A 530 8.52 -25.93 10.55
N ALA A 531 7.50 -25.48 9.81
CA ALA A 531 7.06 -26.21 8.65
C ALA A 531 8.26 -26.20 7.72
N ARG A 532 9.00 -27.31 7.69
CA ARG A 532 10.04 -27.54 6.71
C ARG A 532 9.42 -27.24 5.33
N GLY A 533 9.91 -26.20 4.66
CA GLY A 533 9.76 -26.04 3.22
C GLY A 533 8.81 -24.95 2.68
N ARG A 534 8.40 -23.92 3.44
CA ARG A 534 7.57 -22.83 2.85
C ARG A 534 8.28 -21.46 2.83
N LEU A 535 8.13 -20.75 1.71
CA LEU A 535 8.59 -19.38 1.49
C LEU A 535 7.63 -18.40 2.21
N GLU A 536 8.10 -17.73 3.26
CA GLU A 536 7.32 -16.73 4.01
C GLU A 536 8.01 -15.36 4.05
N ARG A 537 9.35 -15.33 4.09
CA ARG A 537 10.16 -14.10 4.16
C ARG A 537 11.25 -14.13 3.09
N ALA A 538 11.28 -13.09 2.26
CA ALA A 538 12.29 -12.93 1.23
C ALA A 538 13.09 -11.64 1.46
N ALA A 539 14.40 -11.69 1.28
CA ALA A 539 15.25 -10.50 1.33
C ALA A 539 15.81 -10.18 -0.06
N ILE A 540 15.52 -9.00 -0.56
CA ILE A 540 15.94 -8.49 -1.86
C ILE A 540 17.18 -7.62 -1.64
N VAL A 541 18.33 -8.06 -2.12
CA VAL A 541 19.59 -7.31 -2.02
C VAL A 541 19.78 -6.50 -3.31
N GLY A 542 19.65 -5.17 -3.23
CA GLY A 542 19.63 -4.26 -4.37
C GLY A 542 18.22 -4.01 -4.91
N TYR A 543 17.81 -2.74 -5.00
CA TYR A 543 16.46 -2.29 -5.33
C TYR A 543 16.35 -1.48 -6.64
N GLY A 544 17.21 -1.84 -7.60
CA GLY A 544 17.08 -1.39 -8.99
C GLY A 544 15.86 -1.98 -9.70
N VAL A 545 15.82 -1.93 -11.03
CA VAL A 545 14.71 -2.46 -11.83
C VAL A 545 14.45 -3.95 -11.54
N ALA A 546 15.50 -4.78 -11.49
CA ALA A 546 15.38 -6.21 -11.20
C ALA A 546 14.89 -6.47 -9.77
N GLY A 547 15.44 -5.76 -8.78
CA GLY A 547 15.04 -5.87 -7.38
C GLY A 547 13.55 -5.53 -7.15
N ARG A 548 13.04 -4.49 -7.82
CA ARG A 548 11.60 -4.15 -7.77
C ARG A 548 10.72 -5.25 -8.34
N LEU A 549 11.06 -5.78 -9.51
CA LEU A 549 10.31 -6.86 -10.14
C LEU A 549 10.36 -8.15 -9.30
N HIS A 550 11.52 -8.51 -8.74
CA HIS A 550 11.64 -9.66 -7.84
C HIS A 550 10.80 -9.46 -6.57
N THR A 551 10.76 -8.24 -6.05
CA THR A 551 9.90 -7.90 -4.90
C THR A 551 8.43 -8.16 -5.23
N GLU A 552 7.93 -7.68 -6.36
CA GLU A 552 6.56 -7.89 -6.81
C GLU A 552 6.23 -9.40 -6.96
N ILE A 553 7.09 -10.15 -7.66
CA ILE A 553 6.86 -11.58 -7.94
C ILE A 553 6.91 -12.40 -6.65
N LEU A 554 7.90 -12.17 -5.78
CA LEU A 554 8.02 -12.90 -4.51
C LEU A 554 6.89 -12.54 -3.54
N THR A 555 6.41 -11.30 -3.56
CA THR A 555 5.20 -10.89 -2.82
C THR A 555 3.96 -11.64 -3.34
N ALA A 556 3.81 -11.75 -4.66
CA ALA A 556 2.73 -12.52 -5.28
C ALA A 556 2.80 -14.03 -4.99
N LEU A 557 3.98 -14.54 -4.62
CA LEU A 557 4.18 -15.92 -4.14
C LEU A 557 3.90 -16.09 -2.64
N GLY A 558 3.49 -15.01 -1.95
CA GLY A 558 3.16 -15.02 -0.53
C GLY A 558 4.34 -14.74 0.40
N ALA A 559 5.49 -14.31 -0.13
CA ALA A 559 6.60 -13.85 0.70
C ALA A 559 6.35 -12.43 1.21
N THR A 560 6.78 -12.15 2.43
CA THR A 560 6.94 -10.77 2.94
C THR A 560 8.33 -10.29 2.55
N PRO A 561 8.46 -9.32 1.62
CA PRO A 561 9.75 -8.83 1.17
C PRO A 561 10.39 -7.88 2.19
N ALA A 562 11.71 -8.00 2.35
CA ALA A 562 12.57 -6.98 2.91
C ALA A 562 13.60 -6.56 1.87
N VAL A 563 13.96 -5.28 1.82
CA VAL A 563 14.90 -4.74 0.86
C VAL A 563 16.18 -4.33 1.60
N ILE A 564 17.32 -4.76 1.08
CA ILE A 564 18.65 -4.41 1.57
C ILE A 564 19.35 -3.68 0.43
N ASP A 565 19.39 -2.35 0.49
CA ASP A 565 20.05 -1.54 -0.53
C ASP A 565 20.67 -0.29 0.11
N PRO A 566 21.99 -0.30 0.39
CA PRO A 566 22.67 0.85 0.97
C PRO A 566 22.83 2.03 -0.02
N LYS A 567 22.61 1.80 -1.33
CA LYS A 567 22.81 2.80 -2.38
C LYS A 567 21.54 3.55 -2.74
N HIS A 568 20.37 3.10 -2.26
CA HIS A 568 19.07 3.67 -2.61
C HIS A 568 18.42 4.32 -1.37
N GLN A 569 18.31 5.65 -1.38
CA GLN A 569 17.77 6.41 -0.24
C GLN A 569 16.24 6.63 -0.30
N ASP A 570 15.64 6.51 -1.49
CA ASP A 570 14.19 6.64 -1.71
C ASP A 570 13.47 5.27 -1.81
N LEU A 571 13.67 4.41 -0.82
CA LEU A 571 13.00 3.11 -0.80
C LEU A 571 11.51 3.25 -0.41
N PRO A 572 10.60 2.44 -0.98
CA PRO A 572 9.18 2.52 -0.67
C PRO A 572 8.90 2.28 0.82
N ALA A 573 8.14 3.17 1.44
CA ALA A 573 7.79 3.09 2.86
C ALA A 573 6.98 1.82 3.22
N SER A 574 6.36 1.17 2.23
CA SER A 574 5.58 -0.07 2.37
C SER A 574 6.41 -1.34 2.50
N LEU A 575 7.72 -1.27 2.26
CA LEU A 575 8.64 -2.40 2.34
C LEU A 575 9.52 -2.26 3.57
N ARG A 576 9.83 -3.39 4.23
CA ARG A 576 10.83 -3.38 5.28
C ARG A 576 12.20 -3.14 4.65
N THR A 577 12.85 -2.03 4.95
CA THR A 577 14.12 -1.64 4.32
C THR A 577 15.26 -1.66 5.31
N PHE A 578 16.43 -2.05 4.83
CA PHE A 578 17.69 -2.01 5.58
C PHE A 578 18.70 -1.20 4.74
N PRO A 579 19.11 0.00 5.21
CA PRO A 579 20.10 0.80 4.51
C PRO A 579 21.54 0.31 4.72
N HIS A 580 21.70 -0.91 5.24
CA HIS A 580 22.98 -1.51 5.62
C HIS A 580 23.46 -2.51 4.58
N GLN A 581 24.75 -2.87 4.64
CA GLN A 581 25.24 -4.01 3.87
C GLN A 581 24.74 -5.33 4.49
N VAL A 582 24.69 -6.41 3.70
CA VAL A 582 24.26 -7.73 4.20
C VAL A 582 25.09 -8.19 5.40
N SER A 583 26.39 -7.91 5.42
CA SER A 583 27.30 -8.28 6.52
C SER A 583 27.01 -7.56 7.85
N GLU A 584 26.26 -6.46 7.80
CA GLU A 584 25.92 -5.63 8.96
C GLU A 584 24.52 -5.97 9.51
N LEU A 585 23.81 -6.92 8.88
CA LEU A 585 22.49 -7.31 9.34
C LEU A 585 22.57 -7.98 10.72
N PRO A 586 21.63 -7.67 11.64
CA PRO A 586 21.54 -8.38 12.90
C PRO A 586 21.39 -9.89 12.64
N PRO A 587 22.13 -10.77 13.36
CA PRO A 587 22.06 -12.21 13.13
C PRO A 587 20.63 -12.78 13.19
N ALA A 588 19.77 -12.23 14.07
CA ALA A 588 18.37 -12.61 14.17
C ALA A 588 17.54 -12.24 12.92
N VAL A 589 17.86 -11.13 12.24
CA VAL A 589 17.24 -10.73 10.98
C VAL A 589 17.70 -11.67 9.85
N ALA A 590 19.02 -11.90 9.76
CA ALA A 590 19.60 -12.76 8.73
C ALA A 590 19.14 -14.23 8.83
N ALA A 591 19.03 -14.76 10.06
CA ALA A 591 18.50 -16.10 10.32
C ALA A 591 16.99 -16.21 10.03
N GLY A 592 16.28 -15.09 10.01
CA GLY A 592 14.87 -15.00 9.68
C GLY A 592 14.56 -14.87 8.19
N ILE A 593 15.53 -15.05 7.28
CA ILE A 593 15.29 -14.95 5.85
C ILE A 593 15.19 -16.35 5.25
N ASP A 594 14.04 -16.66 4.66
CA ASP A 594 13.76 -17.98 4.08
C ASP A 594 14.33 -18.10 2.66
N LEU A 595 14.39 -16.97 1.94
CA LEU A 595 14.97 -16.82 0.60
C LEU A 595 15.70 -15.48 0.44
N TRP A 596 16.94 -15.53 -0.04
CA TRP A 596 17.71 -14.35 -0.45
C TRP A 596 17.60 -14.16 -1.96
N SER A 597 17.16 -13.00 -2.41
CA SER A 597 17.06 -12.59 -3.81
C SER A 597 18.10 -11.51 -4.10
N VAL A 598 19.23 -11.88 -4.67
CA VAL A 598 20.36 -10.98 -4.91
C VAL A 598 20.21 -10.35 -6.29
N CYS A 599 19.98 -9.03 -6.31
CA CYS A 599 19.66 -8.21 -7.49
C CYS A 599 20.56 -6.96 -7.60
N CYS A 600 21.67 -6.93 -6.87
CA CYS A 600 22.67 -5.85 -6.92
C CYS A 600 23.55 -5.98 -8.20
N PRO A 601 24.47 -5.04 -8.48
CA PRO A 601 25.39 -5.18 -9.60
C PRO A 601 26.26 -6.45 -9.47
N THR A 602 26.59 -7.10 -10.59
CA THR A 602 27.37 -8.35 -10.64
C THR A 602 28.71 -8.28 -9.90
N ALA A 603 29.34 -7.10 -9.88
CA ALA A 603 30.58 -6.83 -9.16
C ALA A 603 30.47 -7.07 -7.64
N GLU A 604 29.25 -7.09 -7.09
CA GLU A 604 28.98 -7.25 -5.66
C GLU A 604 28.44 -8.64 -5.31
N HIS A 605 28.08 -9.46 -6.31
CA HIS A 605 27.41 -10.74 -6.10
C HIS A 605 28.22 -11.71 -5.22
N LEU A 606 29.53 -11.85 -5.48
CA LEU A 606 30.38 -12.77 -4.72
C LEU A 606 30.51 -12.33 -3.26
N ASP A 607 30.67 -11.03 -3.00
CA ASP A 607 30.79 -10.49 -1.65
C ASP A 607 29.47 -10.59 -0.87
N VAL A 608 28.35 -10.28 -1.52
CA VAL A 608 27.01 -10.46 -0.95
C VAL A 608 26.75 -11.93 -0.63
N LEU A 609 27.04 -12.85 -1.56
CA LEU A 609 26.88 -14.28 -1.33
C LEU A 609 27.74 -14.75 -0.13
N ARG A 610 28.99 -14.27 -0.04
CA ARG A 610 29.87 -14.57 1.09
C ARG A 610 29.29 -14.06 2.41
N ALA A 611 28.70 -12.87 2.43
CA ALA A 611 28.03 -12.32 3.61
C ALA A 611 26.79 -13.14 4.00
N ILE A 612 25.93 -13.50 3.03
CA ILE A 612 24.76 -14.36 3.26
C ILE A 612 25.18 -15.70 3.89
N LEU A 613 26.18 -16.36 3.30
CA LEU A 613 26.62 -17.69 3.74
C LEU A 613 27.33 -17.67 5.10
N ARG A 614 27.98 -16.55 5.46
CA ARG A 614 28.51 -16.33 6.82
C ARG A 614 27.39 -16.26 7.87
N HIS A 615 26.26 -15.65 7.54
CA HIS A 615 25.10 -15.61 8.44
C HIS A 615 24.35 -16.94 8.47
N ASN A 616 24.21 -17.61 7.32
CA ASN A 616 23.51 -18.88 7.20
C ASN A 616 24.18 -19.78 6.12
N PRO A 617 24.99 -20.77 6.53
CA PRO A 617 25.64 -21.71 5.63
C PRO A 617 24.68 -22.58 4.79
N ALA A 618 23.40 -22.66 5.18
CA ALA A 618 22.35 -23.40 4.50
C ALA A 618 21.33 -22.48 3.81
N ALA A 619 21.73 -21.24 3.49
CA ALA A 619 20.84 -20.26 2.86
C ALA A 619 20.30 -20.74 1.50
N ARG A 620 19.06 -20.32 1.21
CA ARG A 620 18.47 -20.41 -0.14
C ARG A 620 18.69 -19.09 -0.85
N VAL A 621 19.35 -19.12 -2.00
CA VAL A 621 19.76 -17.93 -2.74
C VAL A 621 19.24 -18.01 -4.18
N LEU A 622 18.38 -17.07 -4.54
CA LEU A 622 18.09 -16.70 -5.91
C LEU A 622 19.02 -15.54 -6.29
N MET A 623 19.87 -15.74 -7.27
CA MET A 623 20.89 -14.77 -7.69
C MET A 623 20.58 -14.29 -9.10
N GLU A 624 20.55 -12.97 -9.34
CA GLU A 624 20.47 -12.46 -10.70
C GLU A 624 21.70 -12.83 -11.52
N LYS A 625 21.54 -12.89 -12.84
CA LYS A 625 22.65 -13.17 -13.75
C LYS A 625 23.36 -11.88 -14.21
N PRO A 626 24.65 -11.94 -14.57
CA PRO A 626 25.60 -13.03 -14.35
C PRO A 626 25.82 -13.36 -12.87
N ALA A 627 26.09 -14.63 -12.55
CA ALA A 627 26.26 -15.08 -11.16
C ALA A 627 27.46 -14.42 -10.45
N CYS A 628 28.54 -14.15 -11.18
CA CYS A 628 29.75 -13.46 -10.76
C CYS A 628 30.50 -12.93 -11.99
N ARG A 629 31.63 -12.25 -11.81
CA ARG A 629 32.54 -11.91 -12.92
C ARG A 629 33.34 -13.13 -13.36
N GLY A 630 33.81 -13.14 -14.60
CA GLY A 630 34.55 -14.28 -15.15
C GLY A 630 35.81 -14.66 -14.38
N HIS A 631 36.58 -13.68 -13.89
CA HIS A 631 37.76 -13.94 -13.06
C HIS A 631 37.40 -14.42 -11.63
N GLU A 632 36.14 -14.31 -11.22
CA GLU A 632 35.65 -14.74 -9.91
C GLU A 632 35.10 -16.17 -9.92
N ILE A 633 34.96 -16.81 -11.09
CA ILE A 633 34.33 -18.14 -11.24
C ILE A 633 34.94 -19.19 -10.30
N ASP A 634 36.27 -19.23 -10.17
CA ASP A 634 36.94 -20.18 -9.30
C ASP A 634 36.74 -19.87 -7.81
N ALA A 635 36.68 -18.59 -7.44
CA ALA A 635 36.41 -18.18 -6.07
C ALA A 635 34.94 -18.45 -5.68
N PHE A 636 34.02 -18.20 -6.60
CA PHE A 636 32.59 -18.46 -6.45
C PHE A 636 32.33 -19.97 -6.34
N SER A 637 32.95 -20.79 -7.20
CA SER A 637 32.82 -22.25 -7.17
C SER A 637 33.36 -22.83 -5.86
N ARG A 638 34.52 -22.34 -5.40
CA ARG A 638 35.06 -22.73 -4.09
C ARG A 638 34.15 -22.34 -2.94
N LEU A 639 33.61 -21.12 -2.94
CA LEU A 639 32.69 -20.67 -1.89
C LEU A 639 31.46 -21.59 -1.77
N LEU A 640 30.88 -22.02 -2.89
CA LEU A 640 29.75 -22.97 -2.88
C LEU A 640 30.18 -24.37 -2.45
N ALA A 641 31.36 -24.85 -2.88
CA ALA A 641 31.90 -26.13 -2.45
C ALA A 641 32.14 -26.18 -0.93
N ASP A 642 32.58 -25.06 -0.34
CA ASP A 642 32.77 -24.90 1.10
C ASP A 642 31.44 -24.85 1.88
N HIS A 643 30.31 -24.64 1.20
CA HIS A 643 28.97 -24.52 1.79
C HIS A 643 27.98 -25.49 1.13
N PRO A 644 28.17 -26.82 1.25
CA PRO A 644 27.38 -27.83 0.54
C PRO A 644 25.90 -27.88 0.95
N ALA A 645 25.54 -27.25 2.07
CA ALA A 645 24.15 -27.14 2.53
C ALA A 645 23.40 -25.97 1.89
N ALA A 646 24.10 -25.02 1.26
CA ALA A 646 23.48 -23.90 0.58
C ALA A 646 22.74 -24.37 -0.67
N ARG A 647 21.61 -23.72 -0.97
CA ARG A 647 20.83 -23.98 -2.18
C ARG A 647 20.83 -22.72 -3.01
N MET A 648 21.27 -22.81 -4.25
CA MET A 648 21.43 -21.65 -5.10
C MET A 648 20.87 -21.88 -6.49
N ILE A 649 20.13 -20.89 -6.98
CA ILE A 649 19.68 -20.82 -8.37
C ILE A 649 20.07 -19.46 -8.93
N VAL A 650 20.68 -19.48 -10.11
CA VAL A 650 20.95 -18.26 -10.89
C VAL A 650 19.74 -18.02 -11.79
N ASN A 651 19.15 -16.83 -11.71
CA ASN A 651 17.95 -16.46 -12.42
C ASN A 651 18.25 -16.37 -13.93
N ASP A 652 17.72 -17.32 -14.69
CA ASP A 652 17.87 -17.34 -16.15
C ASP A 652 16.51 -17.28 -16.83
N GLN A 653 16.07 -16.04 -17.07
CA GLN A 653 14.72 -15.69 -17.52
C GLN A 653 14.23 -16.52 -18.72
N TYR A 654 15.07 -16.74 -19.73
CA TYR A 654 14.65 -17.48 -20.92
C TYR A 654 14.71 -18.99 -20.78
N ARG A 655 15.51 -19.52 -19.83
CA ARG A 655 15.61 -20.98 -19.61
C ARG A 655 14.30 -21.60 -19.17
N HIS A 656 13.47 -20.85 -18.46
CA HIS A 656 12.20 -21.30 -17.92
C HIS A 656 10.98 -20.69 -18.64
N SER A 657 11.21 -19.89 -19.69
CA SER A 657 10.14 -19.33 -20.52
C SER A 657 9.26 -20.43 -21.10
N THR A 658 7.93 -20.25 -21.04
CA THR A 658 6.96 -21.17 -21.67
C THR A 658 6.95 -21.04 -23.19
N THR A 659 7.48 -19.93 -23.70
CA THR A 659 7.57 -19.61 -25.13
C THR A 659 8.54 -20.51 -25.88
N LEU A 660 9.68 -20.90 -25.27
CA LEU A 660 10.66 -21.75 -25.93
C LEU A 660 10.14 -23.18 -26.18
N PRO A 661 9.53 -23.87 -25.20
CA PRO A 661 8.87 -25.15 -25.44
C PRO A 661 7.82 -25.09 -26.54
N ALA A 662 6.97 -24.04 -26.55
CA ALA A 662 5.98 -23.85 -27.60
C ALA A 662 6.63 -23.71 -28.99
N PHE A 663 7.72 -22.94 -29.07
CA PHE A 663 8.47 -22.75 -30.32
C PHE A 663 9.11 -24.06 -30.82
N THR A 664 9.76 -24.83 -29.94
CA THR A 664 10.32 -26.14 -30.31
C THR A 664 9.24 -27.17 -30.63
N GLY A 665 8.09 -27.12 -29.95
CA GLY A 665 6.93 -27.96 -30.23
C GLY A 665 6.35 -27.68 -31.61
N LEU A 666 6.27 -26.41 -32.01
CA LEU A 666 5.85 -26.01 -33.35
C LEU A 666 6.80 -26.54 -34.43
N ILE A 667 8.12 -26.48 -34.19
CA ILE A 667 9.12 -27.07 -35.10
C ILE A 667 8.87 -28.56 -35.27
N ALA A 668 8.72 -29.30 -34.17
CA ALA A 668 8.46 -30.74 -34.20
C ALA A 668 7.11 -31.10 -34.83
N ALA A 669 6.08 -30.27 -34.66
CA ALA A 669 4.74 -30.51 -35.21
C ALA A 669 4.69 -30.30 -36.72
N LEU A 670 5.34 -29.25 -37.22
CA LEU A 670 5.33 -28.93 -38.65
C LEU A 670 6.39 -29.75 -39.42
N GLU A 671 7.58 -29.94 -38.87
CA GLU A 671 8.70 -30.65 -39.52
C GLU A 671 9.18 -31.83 -38.66
N PRO A 672 8.34 -32.86 -38.44
CA PRO A 672 8.65 -33.96 -37.55
C PRO A 672 9.91 -34.73 -38.03
N GLY A 673 10.93 -34.76 -37.18
CA GLY A 673 12.18 -35.46 -37.45
C GLY A 673 13.09 -34.78 -38.48
N ALA A 674 12.75 -33.60 -38.99
CA ALA A 674 13.64 -32.84 -39.87
C ALA A 674 14.84 -32.30 -39.07
N PRO A 675 16.08 -32.49 -39.56
CA PRO A 675 17.25 -31.92 -38.91
C PRO A 675 17.23 -30.39 -39.02
N ILE A 676 17.73 -29.71 -37.99
CA ILE A 676 17.91 -28.26 -37.98
C ILE A 676 19.17 -27.91 -38.79
N ASP A 677 19.02 -27.03 -39.77
CA ASP A 677 20.11 -26.58 -40.65
C ASP A 677 20.76 -25.28 -40.18
N ARG A 678 19.96 -24.36 -39.62
CA ARG A 678 20.41 -23.04 -39.17
C ARG A 678 19.64 -22.57 -37.95
N VAL A 679 20.35 -21.98 -36.99
CA VAL A 679 19.79 -21.24 -35.85
C VAL A 679 20.45 -19.87 -35.81
N SER A 680 19.65 -18.80 -35.87
CA SER A 680 20.10 -17.41 -35.71
C SER A 680 19.38 -16.79 -34.53
N VAL A 681 20.11 -16.22 -33.58
CA VAL A 681 19.58 -15.48 -32.43
C VAL A 681 20.06 -14.04 -32.51
N LEU A 682 19.13 -13.08 -32.58
CA LEU A 682 19.43 -11.66 -32.72
C LEU A 682 18.78 -10.85 -31.60
N PHE A 683 19.59 -10.20 -30.76
CA PHE A 683 19.14 -9.40 -29.62
C PHE A 683 19.79 -8.01 -29.67
N THR A 684 19.03 -6.95 -29.93
CA THR A 684 19.54 -5.57 -29.91
C THR A 684 18.75 -4.69 -28.96
N LYS A 685 19.42 -3.71 -28.35
CA LYS A 685 18.82 -2.63 -27.58
C LYS A 685 19.76 -1.41 -27.58
N ASP A 686 19.30 -0.22 -27.91
CA ASP A 686 20.14 0.98 -27.82
C ASP A 686 20.34 1.42 -26.35
N ARG A 687 21.52 1.13 -25.81
CA ARG A 687 21.82 1.42 -24.40
C ARG A 687 22.50 2.77 -24.18
N ARG A 688 22.66 3.60 -25.21
CA ARG A 688 23.22 4.95 -25.06
C ARG A 688 22.34 5.85 -24.18
N PRO A 689 21.00 5.86 -24.31
CA PRO A 689 20.13 6.63 -23.40
C PRO A 689 20.18 6.11 -21.96
N ASP A 690 20.21 4.77 -21.79
CA ASP A 690 20.37 4.14 -20.48
C ASP A 690 21.69 4.59 -19.80
N SER A 691 22.79 4.64 -20.56
CA SER A 691 24.10 5.06 -20.06
C SER A 691 24.14 6.55 -19.71
N ALA A 692 23.54 7.40 -20.54
CA ALA A 692 23.44 8.84 -20.29
C ALA A 692 22.60 9.19 -19.04
N SER A 693 21.65 8.32 -18.68
CA SER A 693 20.85 8.44 -17.46
C SER A 693 21.51 7.82 -16.22
N GLY A 694 22.79 7.46 -16.31
CA GLY A 694 23.59 6.98 -15.17
C GLY A 694 23.44 5.48 -14.88
N ARG A 695 22.92 4.68 -15.82
CA ARG A 695 22.89 3.22 -15.67
C ARG A 695 24.32 2.65 -15.67
N PHE A 696 24.52 1.57 -14.91
CA PHE A 696 25.75 0.79 -14.90
C PHE A 696 26.19 0.38 -16.32
N ILE A 697 27.48 0.57 -16.60
CA ILE A 697 28.17 0.20 -17.84
C ILE A 697 29.04 -1.03 -17.58
N ASP A 698 28.77 -2.14 -18.25
CA ASP A 698 29.62 -3.32 -18.21
C ASP A 698 30.84 -3.11 -19.13
N ARG A 699 31.93 -2.62 -18.53
CA ARG A 699 33.21 -2.43 -19.22
C ARG A 699 34.04 -3.71 -19.27
N ASP A 700 33.68 -4.71 -18.46
CA ASP A 700 34.38 -5.98 -18.43
C ASP A 700 34.01 -6.78 -19.68
N TYR A 701 32.73 -6.82 -20.06
CA TYR A 701 32.25 -7.67 -21.15
C TYR A 701 31.55 -6.93 -22.30
N GLY A 702 31.22 -5.64 -22.17
CA GLY A 702 30.50 -4.91 -23.22
C GLY A 702 29.16 -5.57 -23.56
N VAL A 703 28.84 -5.69 -24.85
CA VAL A 703 27.64 -6.36 -25.38
C VAL A 703 27.49 -7.81 -24.87
N LEU A 704 28.61 -8.49 -24.61
CA LEU A 704 28.60 -9.87 -24.12
C LEU A 704 27.99 -9.97 -22.71
N GLY A 705 28.17 -8.95 -21.88
CA GLY A 705 27.61 -8.90 -20.53
C GLY A 705 26.12 -8.58 -20.49
N TYR A 706 25.59 -7.89 -21.50
CA TYR A 706 24.19 -7.44 -21.54
C TYR A 706 23.21 -8.48 -22.10
N GLU A 707 23.51 -9.07 -23.26
CA GLU A 707 22.53 -9.89 -23.99
C GLU A 707 22.99 -11.35 -24.16
N TRP A 708 24.30 -11.63 -24.12
CA TRP A 708 24.83 -12.95 -24.53
C TRP A 708 24.35 -14.09 -23.65
N LEU A 709 24.27 -13.92 -22.34
CA LEU A 709 23.69 -14.95 -21.45
C LEU A 709 22.21 -15.22 -21.77
N HIS A 710 21.44 -14.22 -22.20
CA HIS A 710 20.06 -14.43 -22.66
C HIS A 710 20.02 -15.21 -23.97
N MET A 711 20.90 -14.86 -24.90
CA MET A 711 21.01 -15.56 -26.19
C MET A 711 21.43 -17.02 -26.00
N LEU A 712 22.44 -17.29 -25.16
CA LEU A 712 22.88 -18.64 -24.85
C LEU A 712 21.78 -19.50 -24.20
N ALA A 713 20.96 -18.91 -23.32
CA ALA A 713 19.81 -19.60 -22.73
C ALA A 713 18.78 -20.03 -23.79
N VAL A 714 18.48 -19.12 -24.73
CA VAL A 714 17.60 -19.39 -25.88
C VAL A 714 18.21 -20.44 -26.80
N THR A 715 19.49 -20.30 -27.15
CA THR A 715 20.22 -21.24 -28.01
C THR A 715 20.24 -22.64 -27.42
N ARG A 716 20.46 -22.78 -26.10
CA ARG A 716 20.41 -24.07 -25.40
C ARG A 716 19.03 -24.73 -25.49
N GLY A 717 17.96 -23.94 -25.43
CA GLY A 717 16.59 -24.45 -25.55
C GLY A 717 16.24 -24.94 -26.96
N ILE A 718 17.00 -24.54 -27.98
CA ILE A 718 16.69 -24.82 -29.40
C ILE A 718 17.65 -25.85 -30.00
N LEU A 719 18.94 -25.79 -29.68
CA LEU A 719 19.93 -26.68 -30.28
C LEU A 719 19.74 -28.13 -29.79
N PRO A 720 19.95 -29.13 -30.68
CA PRO A 720 20.12 -30.50 -30.25
C PRO A 720 21.29 -30.64 -29.26
N ALA A 721 21.15 -31.51 -28.26
CA ALA A 721 22.15 -31.66 -27.18
C ALA A 721 23.60 -31.84 -27.68
N PRO A 722 23.90 -32.68 -28.69
CA PRO A 722 25.27 -32.81 -29.21
C PRO A 722 25.82 -31.52 -29.82
N ALA A 723 24.96 -30.70 -30.45
CA ALA A 723 25.36 -29.43 -31.03
C ALA A 723 25.63 -28.37 -29.96
N TRP A 724 24.80 -28.34 -28.90
CA TRP A 724 25.01 -27.47 -27.75
C TRP A 724 26.31 -27.80 -27.00
N GLU A 725 26.53 -29.08 -26.69
CA GLU A 725 27.75 -29.54 -26.01
C GLU A 725 29.00 -29.21 -26.82
N HIS A 726 28.95 -29.43 -28.15
CA HIS A 726 30.03 -29.05 -29.04
C HIS A 726 30.28 -27.53 -29.02
N TYR A 727 29.24 -26.71 -29.13
CA TYR A 727 29.38 -25.25 -29.11
C TYR A 727 29.97 -24.72 -27.79
N MET A 728 29.58 -25.30 -26.65
CA MET A 728 30.17 -24.93 -25.35
C MET A 728 31.67 -25.31 -25.25
N ALA A 729 32.05 -26.43 -25.87
CA ALA A 729 33.43 -26.91 -25.90
C ALA A 729 34.33 -26.23 -26.94
N LEU A 730 33.75 -25.57 -27.95
CA LEU A 730 34.51 -24.86 -28.98
C LEU A 730 35.41 -23.77 -28.36
N ASP A 731 36.67 -23.76 -28.77
CA ASP A 731 37.55 -22.63 -28.52
C ASP A 731 37.00 -21.38 -29.25
N PRO A 732 36.63 -20.30 -28.52
CA PRO A 732 36.14 -19.07 -29.15
C PRO A 732 37.10 -18.47 -30.19
N ALA A 733 38.40 -18.76 -30.12
CA ALA A 733 39.36 -18.31 -31.14
C ALA A 733 39.09 -18.94 -32.51
N THR A 734 38.40 -20.07 -32.57
CA THR A 734 38.09 -20.82 -33.80
C THR A 734 36.75 -20.42 -34.43
N THR A 735 35.93 -19.62 -33.75
CA THR A 735 34.66 -19.11 -34.30
C THR A 735 34.88 -17.85 -35.14
N THR A 736 33.97 -17.61 -36.08
CA THR A 736 34.01 -16.40 -36.91
C THR A 736 33.31 -15.28 -36.16
N THR A 737 34.04 -14.20 -35.85
CA THR A 737 33.53 -13.06 -35.09
C THR A 737 33.59 -11.76 -35.88
N GLU A 738 32.54 -10.96 -35.83
CA GLU A 738 32.46 -9.60 -36.39
C GLU A 738 32.16 -8.60 -35.26
N PRO A 739 33.18 -8.15 -34.51
CA PRO A 739 33.00 -7.18 -33.44
C PRO A 739 32.97 -5.73 -33.94
N GLU A 740 32.13 -4.90 -33.32
CA GLU A 740 32.21 -3.44 -33.36
C GLU A 740 32.75 -2.94 -32.01
N TYR A 741 33.95 -2.37 -32.04
CA TYR A 741 34.62 -1.84 -30.85
C TYR A 741 34.17 -0.40 -30.57
N ASP A 742 33.99 -0.09 -29.29
CA ASP A 742 33.66 1.25 -28.80
C ASP A 742 34.63 1.64 -27.68
N PRO A 743 35.22 2.86 -27.69
CA PRO A 743 36.24 3.25 -26.71
C PRO A 743 35.73 3.30 -25.26
N ALA A 744 34.42 3.47 -25.05
CA ALA A 744 33.80 3.54 -23.74
C ALA A 744 33.21 2.20 -23.28
N LEU A 745 32.93 1.27 -24.21
CA LEU A 745 32.14 0.05 -23.96
C LEU A 745 32.87 -1.27 -24.32
N PHE A 746 34.15 -1.23 -24.71
CA PHE A 746 34.92 -2.37 -25.23
C PHE A 746 34.37 -2.92 -26.56
N VAL A 747 33.35 -3.78 -26.52
CA VAL A 747 32.66 -4.31 -27.71
C VAL A 747 31.18 -3.92 -27.61
N ALA A 748 30.71 -3.10 -28.54
CA ALA A 748 29.34 -2.57 -28.53
C ALA A 748 28.39 -3.30 -29.47
N ALA A 749 28.90 -4.06 -30.45
CA ALA A 749 28.13 -5.04 -31.21
C ALA A 749 29.01 -6.24 -31.57
N LEU A 750 28.40 -7.41 -31.72
CA LEU A 750 29.10 -8.64 -32.07
C LEU A 750 28.17 -9.59 -32.83
N THR A 751 28.68 -10.13 -33.94
CA THR A 751 28.16 -11.37 -34.51
C THR A 751 29.18 -12.50 -34.34
N GLU A 752 28.75 -13.63 -33.79
CA GLU A 752 29.53 -14.87 -33.73
C GLU A 752 28.87 -15.94 -34.59
N ARG A 753 29.65 -16.64 -35.42
CA ARG A 753 29.20 -17.77 -36.24
C ARG A 753 30.02 -19.02 -35.98
N ALA A 754 29.34 -20.17 -35.88
CA ALA A 754 29.95 -21.47 -35.70
C ALA A 754 29.22 -22.55 -36.52
N ASP A 755 29.99 -23.47 -37.09
CA ASP A 755 29.49 -24.69 -37.71
C ASP A 755 29.49 -25.82 -36.69
N LEU A 756 28.30 -26.37 -36.41
CA LEU A 756 28.07 -27.35 -35.36
C LEU A 756 27.71 -28.73 -35.95
N PRO A 757 27.93 -29.82 -35.20
CA PRO A 757 27.42 -31.14 -35.57
C PRO A 757 25.91 -31.07 -35.82
N ARG A 758 25.47 -31.69 -36.92
CA ARG A 758 24.06 -31.79 -37.30
C ARG A 758 23.58 -33.23 -37.09
N PRO A 759 22.89 -33.54 -35.98
CA PRO A 759 22.41 -34.90 -35.74
C PRO A 759 21.41 -35.34 -36.82
N GLY A 760 21.57 -36.57 -37.31
CA GLY A 760 20.62 -37.20 -38.23
C GLY A 760 20.73 -36.81 -39.71
N ALA A 761 21.71 -36.00 -40.12
CA ALA A 761 21.91 -35.65 -41.54
C ALA A 761 23.34 -35.17 -41.86
N PRO A 762 23.80 -35.26 -43.12
CA PRO A 762 25.11 -34.77 -43.54
C PRO A 762 25.21 -33.24 -43.52
N GLY A 763 26.43 -32.71 -43.35
CA GLY A 763 26.71 -31.27 -43.28
C GLY A 763 26.76 -30.73 -41.85
N ALA A 764 26.88 -29.40 -41.73
CA ALA A 764 26.93 -28.70 -40.45
C ALA A 764 25.64 -27.90 -40.19
N LEU A 765 25.25 -27.78 -38.92
CA LEU A 765 24.23 -26.83 -38.45
C LEU A 765 24.92 -25.49 -38.24
N ARG A 766 24.44 -24.43 -38.89
CA ARG A 766 25.01 -23.08 -38.72
C ARG A 766 24.37 -22.36 -37.54
N LEU A 767 25.17 -22.02 -36.55
CA LEU A 767 24.77 -21.14 -35.44
C LEU A 767 25.26 -19.72 -35.71
N GLU A 768 24.39 -18.74 -35.52
CA GLU A 768 24.70 -17.31 -35.58
C GLU A 768 24.09 -16.59 -34.39
N LEU A 769 24.94 -15.90 -33.62
CA LEU A 769 24.56 -15.11 -32.47
C LEU A 769 24.92 -13.65 -32.75
N THR A 770 23.93 -12.77 -32.83
CA THR A 770 24.16 -11.34 -33.09
C THR A 770 23.56 -10.49 -31.98
N SER A 771 24.34 -9.52 -31.50
CA SER A 771 23.84 -8.51 -30.57
C SER A 771 24.46 -7.14 -30.81
N SER A 772 23.72 -6.09 -30.46
CA SER A 772 24.18 -4.70 -30.51
C SER A 772 23.56 -3.89 -29.38
N ILE A 773 24.40 -3.10 -28.69
CA ILE A 773 23.97 -2.10 -27.71
C ILE A 773 23.92 -0.67 -28.28
N LEU A 774 24.18 -0.49 -29.58
CA LEU A 774 24.14 0.81 -30.27
C LEU A 774 22.85 1.02 -31.08
N GLY A 775 21.91 0.08 -31.01
CA GLY A 775 20.69 0.05 -31.82
C GLY A 775 20.78 -0.93 -33.01
N PRO A 776 19.75 -1.00 -33.87
CA PRO A 776 19.60 -2.07 -34.87
C PRO A 776 20.58 -2.02 -36.05
N GLY A 777 21.56 -1.11 -36.05
CA GLY A 777 22.44 -0.76 -37.19
C GLY A 777 23.34 -1.87 -37.75
N GLN A 778 23.36 -3.08 -37.18
CA GLN A 778 24.10 -4.23 -37.69
C GLN A 778 23.24 -5.47 -37.98
N ALA A 779 21.93 -5.40 -37.75
CA ALA A 779 21.05 -6.54 -37.97
C ALA A 779 20.53 -6.54 -39.42
N ASP A 780 21.08 -7.39 -40.28
CA ASP A 780 20.39 -7.74 -41.52
C ASP A 780 19.03 -8.36 -41.16
N ASP A 781 17.93 -7.60 -41.30
CA ASP A 781 16.56 -8.09 -41.12
C ASP A 781 16.23 -9.08 -42.24
N ALA A 782 16.69 -10.32 -42.09
CA ALA A 782 16.50 -11.42 -43.04
C ALA A 782 15.06 -11.98 -43.07
N ALA A 783 14.05 -11.19 -42.69
CA ALA A 783 12.65 -11.60 -42.76
C ALA A 783 12.14 -11.52 -44.22
N PRO A 784 11.45 -12.57 -44.74
CA PRO A 784 10.94 -12.59 -46.10
C PRO A 784 9.86 -11.53 -46.29
N ALA A 785 9.85 -10.92 -47.47
CA ALA A 785 8.78 -10.07 -47.94
C ALA A 785 7.60 -10.93 -48.47
N PRO A 786 6.34 -10.48 -48.34
CA PRO A 786 5.94 -9.20 -47.76
C PRO A 786 5.96 -9.21 -46.23
N ARG A 787 6.42 -8.11 -45.63
CA ARG A 787 6.34 -7.91 -44.18
C ARG A 787 4.87 -7.88 -43.77
N PRO A 788 4.42 -8.73 -42.85
CA PRO A 788 3.02 -8.77 -42.45
C PRO A 788 2.60 -7.45 -41.77
N PRO A 789 1.33 -7.02 -41.89
CA PRO A 789 0.88 -5.68 -41.46
C PRO A 789 1.18 -5.36 -39.99
N TRP A 790 1.20 -6.37 -39.13
CA TRP A 790 1.56 -6.20 -37.73
C TRP A 790 2.97 -5.64 -37.55
N ARG A 791 3.95 -5.93 -38.41
CA ARG A 791 5.32 -5.41 -38.27
C ARG A 791 5.47 -3.88 -38.44
N GLN A 792 4.43 -3.15 -38.84
CA GLN A 792 4.57 -1.74 -39.28
C GLN A 792 4.44 -0.67 -38.17
N GLY A 793 4.19 -1.03 -36.90
CA GLY A 793 3.85 -0.04 -35.85
C GLY A 793 4.53 -0.19 -34.48
N LEU A 794 5.81 -0.60 -34.44
CA LEU A 794 6.60 -0.54 -33.21
C LEU A 794 6.78 0.92 -32.75
N ARG A 795 6.51 1.21 -31.47
CA ARG A 795 6.64 2.56 -30.90
C ARG A 795 8.12 2.95 -30.79
N ALA A 796 8.44 4.20 -31.09
CA ALA A 796 9.82 4.72 -31.03
C ALA A 796 10.49 4.66 -29.64
N ALA A 797 9.72 4.44 -28.56
CA ALA A 797 10.21 4.38 -27.19
C ALA A 797 10.59 2.97 -26.70
N ASP A 798 10.31 1.90 -27.47
CA ASP A 798 10.80 0.54 -27.17
C ASP A 798 11.85 0.16 -28.23
N ASP A 799 13.11 0.38 -27.87
CA ASP A 799 14.31 0.24 -28.71
C ASP A 799 14.85 -1.21 -28.78
N ARG A 800 14.11 -2.15 -28.19
CA ARG A 800 14.46 -3.57 -28.16
C ARG A 800 14.01 -4.27 -29.44
N TYR A 801 14.90 -5.06 -30.01
CA TYR A 801 14.58 -5.94 -31.12
C TYR A 801 15.18 -7.32 -30.85
N ARG A 802 14.32 -8.30 -30.57
CA ARG A 802 14.73 -9.66 -30.18
C ARG A 802 13.96 -10.68 -30.99
N HIS A 803 14.64 -11.44 -31.82
CA HIS A 803 14.01 -12.57 -32.48
C HIS A 803 14.98 -13.72 -32.73
N VAL A 804 14.41 -14.90 -32.91
CA VAL A 804 15.12 -16.15 -33.14
C VAL A 804 14.58 -16.76 -34.41
N THR A 805 15.47 -17.22 -35.29
CA THR A 805 15.11 -17.89 -36.53
C THR A 805 15.70 -19.29 -36.57
N VAL A 806 14.87 -20.28 -36.90
CA VAL A 806 15.27 -21.68 -37.06
C VAL A 806 14.84 -22.17 -38.44
N HIS A 807 15.77 -22.80 -39.16
CA HIS A 807 15.48 -23.49 -40.42
C HIS A 807 15.52 -25.00 -40.19
N ALA A 808 14.41 -25.67 -40.48
CA ALA A 808 14.31 -27.12 -40.44
C ALA A 808 13.45 -27.59 -41.62
N GLY A 809 13.96 -28.56 -42.39
CA GLY A 809 13.23 -29.10 -43.54
C GLY A 809 12.86 -28.01 -44.55
N ARG A 810 11.56 -27.84 -44.82
CA ARG A 810 11.02 -26.85 -45.78
C ARG A 810 10.54 -25.56 -45.11
N THR A 811 10.69 -25.45 -43.79
CA THR A 811 10.04 -24.42 -43.00
C THR A 811 11.06 -23.55 -42.28
N ARG A 812 10.81 -22.25 -42.32
CA ARG A 812 11.51 -21.25 -41.52
C ARG A 812 10.60 -20.82 -40.36
N PHE A 813 11.06 -21.06 -39.15
CA PHE A 813 10.36 -20.69 -37.93
C PHE A 813 10.98 -19.41 -37.38
N THR A 814 10.14 -18.48 -36.90
CA THR A 814 10.61 -17.25 -36.27
C THR A 814 9.86 -17.01 -34.96
N LEU A 815 10.61 -16.88 -33.88
CA LEU A 815 10.13 -16.45 -32.57
C LEU A 815 10.49 -14.98 -32.38
N HIS A 816 9.49 -14.12 -32.38
CA HIS A 816 9.58 -12.72 -31.99
C HIS A 816 9.37 -12.61 -30.48
N LEU A 817 10.44 -12.29 -29.76
CA LEU A 817 10.33 -11.95 -28.36
C LEU A 817 9.88 -10.48 -28.24
N GLU A 818 9.35 -10.10 -27.08
CA GLU A 818 8.81 -8.75 -26.90
C GLU A 818 9.84 -7.67 -27.29
N PRO A 819 9.43 -6.57 -27.95
CA PRO A 819 8.05 -6.17 -28.26
C PRO A 819 7.46 -6.79 -29.54
N VAL A 820 6.15 -7.05 -29.54
CA VAL A 820 5.37 -7.51 -30.70
C VAL A 820 4.09 -6.70 -30.86
N THR A 821 3.41 -6.86 -31.99
CA THR A 821 2.24 -6.04 -32.41
C THR A 821 1.05 -6.91 -32.80
N ALA A 822 -0.15 -6.36 -32.63
CA ALA A 822 -1.40 -6.91 -33.12
C ALA A 822 -1.46 -6.86 -34.67
N PRO A 823 -2.31 -7.68 -35.31
CA PRO A 823 -2.55 -7.64 -36.77
C PRO A 823 -2.75 -6.24 -37.37
N GLY A 824 -3.37 -5.31 -36.63
CA GLY A 824 -3.59 -3.92 -37.04
C GLY A 824 -2.40 -2.95 -36.83
N GLY A 825 -1.21 -3.45 -36.46
CA GLY A 825 0.00 -2.64 -36.27
C GLY A 825 0.19 -2.05 -34.87
N TRP A 826 -0.78 -2.21 -33.96
CA TRP A 826 -0.66 -1.70 -32.59
C TRP A 826 0.27 -2.58 -31.74
N GLN A 827 1.29 -2.00 -31.09
CA GLN A 827 2.20 -2.73 -30.22
C GLN A 827 1.49 -3.24 -28.96
N LEU A 828 1.54 -4.56 -28.77
CA LEU A 828 0.98 -5.26 -27.61
C LEU A 828 1.73 -4.87 -26.33
N GLU A 829 1.10 -5.17 -25.18
CA GLU A 829 1.73 -4.97 -23.88
C GLU A 829 2.98 -5.86 -23.72
N ARG A 830 3.80 -5.55 -22.71
CA ARG A 830 4.96 -6.40 -22.35
C ARG A 830 4.52 -7.85 -22.10
N ASN A 831 5.47 -8.77 -22.15
CA ASN A 831 5.27 -10.20 -21.95
C ASN A 831 4.40 -10.86 -23.02
N HIS A 832 4.34 -10.26 -24.22
CA HIS A 832 3.77 -10.89 -25.41
C HIS A 832 4.86 -11.23 -26.42
N HIS A 833 4.80 -12.44 -26.96
CA HIS A 833 5.71 -12.98 -27.94
C HIS A 833 4.92 -13.47 -29.15
N ARG A 834 5.56 -13.59 -30.31
CA ARG A 834 4.89 -14.02 -31.53
C ARG A 834 5.68 -15.10 -32.25
N LEU A 835 5.04 -16.23 -32.52
CA LEU A 835 5.61 -17.36 -33.22
C LEU A 835 5.06 -17.36 -34.64
N THR A 836 5.94 -17.51 -35.62
CA THR A 836 5.55 -17.63 -37.02
C THR A 836 6.29 -18.79 -37.68
N ALA A 837 5.63 -19.44 -38.63
CA ALA A 837 6.25 -20.45 -39.48
C ALA A 837 5.93 -20.15 -40.93
N VAL A 838 6.96 -20.12 -41.77
CA VAL A 838 6.86 -19.89 -43.21
C VAL A 838 7.39 -21.12 -43.93
N ARG A 839 6.51 -21.81 -44.66
CA ARG A 839 6.83 -23.00 -45.45
C ARG A 839 6.68 -22.67 -46.92
N ASP A 840 7.74 -22.89 -47.70
CA ASP A 840 7.76 -22.63 -49.14
C ASP A 840 7.24 -21.23 -49.54
N GLY A 841 7.50 -20.21 -48.71
CA GLY A 841 7.05 -18.82 -48.93
C GLY A 841 5.65 -18.48 -48.43
N ALA A 842 4.88 -19.43 -47.90
CA ALA A 842 3.57 -19.21 -47.30
C ALA A 842 3.61 -19.25 -45.77
N VAL A 843 2.90 -18.33 -45.10
CA VAL A 843 2.73 -18.36 -43.64
C VAL A 843 1.78 -19.51 -43.29
N VAL A 844 2.27 -20.50 -42.55
CA VAL A 844 1.50 -21.68 -42.12
C VAL A 844 1.18 -21.68 -40.63
N HIS A 845 1.83 -20.82 -39.84
CA HIS A 845 1.54 -20.58 -38.43
C HIS A 845 1.81 -19.11 -38.09
N ASP A 846 0.93 -18.52 -37.29
CA ASP A 846 1.08 -17.16 -36.77
C ASP A 846 0.28 -17.02 -35.46
N GLU A 847 0.98 -16.96 -34.33
CA GLU A 847 0.39 -17.03 -32.99
C GLU A 847 1.07 -16.04 -32.04
N VAL A 848 0.29 -15.41 -31.17
CA VAL A 848 0.81 -14.58 -30.08
C VAL A 848 0.65 -15.34 -28.76
N LEU A 849 1.74 -15.45 -28.01
CA LEU A 849 1.79 -16.08 -26.68
C LEU A 849 2.02 -15.02 -25.61
N ALA A 850 1.37 -15.20 -24.46
CA ALA A 850 1.65 -14.42 -23.26
C ALA A 850 2.58 -15.21 -22.33
N ASP A 851 3.75 -14.66 -22.03
CA ASP A 851 4.73 -15.23 -21.11
C ASP A 851 5.59 -14.09 -20.55
N SER A 852 5.82 -14.11 -19.25
CA SER A 852 6.76 -13.22 -18.57
C SER A 852 7.99 -14.05 -18.19
N PRO A 853 9.05 -14.08 -19.01
CA PRO A 853 10.22 -14.92 -18.76
C PRO A 853 10.83 -14.69 -17.36
N LEU A 854 10.79 -13.45 -16.88
CA LEU A 854 11.24 -13.11 -15.53
C LEU A 854 10.34 -13.71 -14.46
N GLU A 855 9.03 -13.52 -14.54
CA GLU A 855 8.10 -14.06 -13.55
C GLU A 855 8.14 -15.59 -13.53
N THR A 856 8.11 -16.22 -14.70
CA THR A 856 8.18 -17.68 -14.84
C THR A 856 9.47 -18.23 -14.22
N SER A 857 10.61 -17.57 -14.45
CA SER A 857 11.91 -17.97 -13.88
C SER A 857 11.98 -17.79 -12.37
N VAL A 858 11.54 -16.64 -11.83
CA VAL A 858 11.54 -16.40 -10.37
C VAL A 858 10.60 -17.36 -9.65
N ARG A 859 9.41 -17.63 -10.21
CA ARG A 859 8.47 -18.63 -9.66
C ARG A 859 9.06 -20.03 -9.67
N HIS A 860 9.70 -20.42 -10.78
CA HIS A 860 10.40 -21.71 -10.87
C HIS A 860 11.52 -21.82 -9.83
N ALA A 861 12.35 -20.78 -9.70
CA ALA A 861 13.46 -20.78 -8.77
C ALA A 861 12.99 -20.85 -7.31
N ALA A 862 11.96 -20.10 -6.95
CA ALA A 862 11.33 -20.18 -5.63
C ALA A 862 10.80 -21.59 -5.34
N ALA A 863 10.11 -22.23 -6.31
CA ALA A 863 9.64 -23.60 -6.13
C ALA A 863 10.80 -24.59 -5.95
N ALA A 864 11.83 -24.51 -6.79
CA ALA A 864 12.97 -25.43 -6.77
C ALA A 864 13.86 -25.28 -5.52
N LEU A 865 14.05 -24.05 -5.00
CA LEU A 865 14.85 -23.82 -3.79
C LEU A 865 14.20 -24.42 -2.53
N PHE A 866 12.87 -24.56 -2.53
CA PHE A 866 12.08 -25.11 -1.42
C PHE A 866 11.66 -26.58 -1.62
N ALA A 867 11.96 -27.18 -2.78
CA ALA A 867 11.73 -28.60 -3.05
C ALA A 867 12.53 -29.52 -2.09
N GLU A 868 12.11 -30.78 -1.92
CA GLU A 868 12.84 -31.72 -1.04
C GLU A 868 14.28 -31.94 -1.53
N ALA A 869 14.46 -32.22 -2.82
CA ALA A 869 15.75 -32.34 -3.45
C ALA A 869 16.42 -30.96 -3.60
N ALA A 870 17.71 -30.87 -3.30
CA ALA A 870 18.49 -29.67 -3.56
C ALA A 870 18.64 -29.45 -5.08
N PRO A 871 18.57 -28.19 -5.56
CA PRO A 871 18.85 -27.91 -6.96
C PRO A 871 20.31 -28.28 -7.30
N PRO A 872 20.61 -28.61 -8.56
CA PRO A 872 21.98 -28.81 -9.00
C PRO A 872 22.80 -27.52 -8.80
N ALA A 873 24.12 -27.66 -8.69
CA ALA A 873 25.01 -26.51 -8.64
C ALA A 873 24.80 -25.59 -9.86
N PRO A 874 24.93 -24.26 -9.69
CA PRO A 874 24.82 -23.32 -10.80
C PRO A 874 25.73 -23.67 -11.96
N ASP A 875 25.16 -23.69 -13.17
CA ASP A 875 25.90 -23.92 -14.40
C ASP A 875 26.64 -22.63 -14.81
N LEU A 876 27.95 -22.62 -14.61
CA LEU A 876 28.83 -21.48 -14.92
C LEU A 876 29.51 -21.62 -16.29
N GLU A 877 29.26 -22.68 -17.06
CA GLU A 877 29.92 -22.90 -18.35
C GLU A 877 29.60 -21.81 -19.39
N PRO A 878 28.35 -21.32 -19.52
CA PRO A 878 28.05 -20.18 -20.37
C PRO A 878 28.87 -18.93 -20.03
N LEU A 879 29.09 -18.68 -18.73
CA LEU A 879 29.89 -17.54 -18.27
C LEU A 879 31.38 -17.76 -18.55
N ARG A 880 31.91 -18.97 -18.38
CA ARG A 880 33.29 -19.32 -18.79
C ARG A 880 33.50 -19.10 -20.29
N ARG A 881 32.54 -19.52 -21.11
CA ARG A 881 32.57 -19.27 -22.56
C ARG A 881 32.61 -17.78 -22.87
N ILE A 882 31.73 -16.99 -22.26
CA ILE A 882 31.69 -15.53 -22.45
C ILE A 882 33.03 -14.89 -22.05
N ALA A 883 33.61 -15.32 -20.93
CA ALA A 883 34.91 -14.81 -20.49
C ALA A 883 36.02 -15.12 -21.52
N ARG A 884 36.12 -16.37 -21.99
CA ARG A 884 37.08 -16.74 -23.04
C ARG A 884 36.86 -15.99 -24.35
N LEU A 885 35.60 -15.80 -24.77
CA LEU A 885 35.29 -15.04 -25.98
C LEU A 885 35.68 -13.56 -25.83
N ALA A 886 35.43 -12.97 -24.66
CA ALA A 886 35.86 -11.60 -24.36
C ALA A 886 37.39 -11.47 -24.40
N ASP A 887 38.13 -12.43 -23.86
CA ASP A 887 39.59 -12.45 -23.90
C ASP A 887 40.11 -12.49 -25.34
N VAL A 888 39.58 -13.40 -26.18
CA VAL A 888 39.90 -13.47 -27.62
C VAL A 888 39.60 -12.16 -28.34
N LEU A 889 38.48 -11.51 -28.03
CA LEU A 889 38.11 -10.23 -28.63
C LEU A 889 39.02 -9.08 -28.15
N ARG A 890 39.55 -9.13 -26.92
CA ARG A 890 40.56 -8.16 -26.45
C ARG A 890 41.88 -8.34 -27.17
N GLU A 891 42.32 -9.59 -27.34
CA GLU A 891 43.55 -9.90 -28.08
C GLU A 891 43.47 -9.46 -29.56
N ARG A 892 42.27 -9.46 -30.15
CA ARG A 892 42.00 -9.02 -31.52
C ARG A 892 41.65 -7.53 -31.65
N ALA A 893 41.55 -6.79 -30.55
CA ALA A 893 41.14 -5.39 -30.58
C ALA A 893 42.21 -4.52 -31.27
N PRO A 894 41.82 -3.55 -32.14
CA PRO A 894 42.78 -2.63 -32.72
C PRO A 894 43.45 -1.76 -31.63
N ASP A 895 44.71 -1.36 -31.84
CA ASP A 895 45.53 -0.63 -30.84
C ASP A 895 44.82 0.59 -30.21
N ALA A 896 43.99 1.31 -30.99
CA ALA A 896 43.21 2.45 -30.53
C ALA A 896 42.16 2.14 -29.44
N PHE A 897 41.89 0.86 -29.17
CA PHE A 897 40.90 0.37 -28.22
C PHE A 897 41.51 -0.51 -27.11
N THR A 898 42.84 -0.59 -27.04
CA THR A 898 43.56 -1.24 -25.93
C THR A 898 43.67 -0.27 -24.75
N ALA A 899 43.29 -0.70 -23.54
CA ALA A 899 43.34 0.16 -22.35
C ALA A 899 44.80 0.52 -21.98
N PRO A 900 45.09 1.76 -21.52
CA PRO A 900 46.41 2.08 -20.98
C PRO A 900 46.69 1.24 -19.73
N ASP A 901 47.90 0.68 -19.67
CA ASP A 901 48.40 -0.18 -18.59
C ASP A 901 48.12 0.39 -17.18
N ALA A 902 47.43 -0.39 -16.34
CA ALA A 902 46.93 0.00 -15.02
C ALA A 902 48.01 0.03 -13.92
N SER A 903 49.21 0.49 -14.26
CA SER A 903 50.38 0.54 -13.35
C SER A 903 50.77 1.95 -12.89
N ARG A 904 49.90 2.97 -13.04
CA ARG A 904 50.11 4.31 -12.46
C ARG A 904 48.80 5.01 -12.10
N THR A 905 48.45 5.00 -10.81
CA THR A 905 48.12 6.19 -10.00
C THR A 905 47.53 5.75 -8.65
N SER A 906 48.41 5.60 -7.66
CA SER A 906 48.09 5.87 -6.26
C SER A 906 48.42 7.35 -5.97
N ALA A 907 47.40 8.18 -5.73
CA ALA A 907 47.49 9.45 -5.02
C ALA A 907 46.09 9.84 -4.54
#